data_AF-A0A1V4UI80-F1
#
_entry.id   AF-A0A1V4UI80-F1
#
_cell.length_a   1.000
_cell.length_b   1.000
_cell.length_c   1.000
_cell.angle_alpha   90.00
_cell.angle_beta   90.00
_cell.angle_gamma   90.00
#
_symmetry.space_group_name_H-M   'P 1'
#
loop_
_entity.id
_entity.type
_entity.pdbx_description
1 polymer ?
#
loop_
_entity_poly.entity_id
_entity_poly.type
_entity_poly.pdbx_seq_one_letter_code
_entity_poly.pdbx_strand_id
1 'polypeptide(L)'
;MHWFSRKAARIRGTIRGTAVMRSPYVKEMRAIECVGAIFLLLSVSFPAIFALTLFPGPASAGATSHESLFGQGEALKFFDSMIPGQLAAHHIPGAAVTVVRDGEVVLARGYGYADLEKGVLMDPDRTLVRVGSVSKVLVWIAAMQCAGRGQIDLDADITSYLGKTSLPDSFPGRPVTMRHLMTHSAGFEERVWATFALKSEDLNVPDLLAPHGMPARVRPPGEVPAYSNHGAALAARVIEEVSGLEFATYAQMHILGPLGMWNSTFLQPPPGELQERLSAGYSFARDGIKKQGFEYITLAPSGALSATPSDIGRLMVFLLEEGDVQDTVAGEGSPVARLFEVRFTPDPRIEGWSGGLMEMRRNGRYFLWHGGDTLYSHCLLLLVPDERTGFFVAYNAEGGSIAGHALMQAFIDKFFPPDESTMIHPPGVKCGHSPGYSGTYVSTRSPVTTYEKVFRLSRESGHLIDVRDSPGGGILVLGRTLCESDPGVFVNARGETEAVFRRDAYGNPAYLFLSKRPDAAYSRLEWYEAPHFLGIVAVASQGVFLSVLLCWAGAILLPAGYVKRRVFSARHLLYACLCGISILFFLLFFAVLQWYPAWYGVPFLLPLVLLLVPAILVLAGIATFVTLQAWRRKGEEMRDRIEFTLVTAAAFLFLWWASYWNLPGWNF
;
A
#
# COMPACT_ATOMS: atom_id res chain seq x y z
N MET A 1 81.35 -18.15 20.21
CA MET A 1 82.77 -17.79 20.12
C MET A 1 82.88 -16.28 19.92
N HIS A 2 83.66 -15.65 20.80
CA HIS A 2 84.02 -14.23 20.90
C HIS A 2 84.46 -13.59 19.56
N TRP A 3 84.41 -12.26 19.34
CA TRP A 3 85.12 -11.22 20.11
C TRP A 3 84.84 -9.78 19.62
N PHE A 4 85.26 -8.81 20.47
CA PHE A 4 85.33 -7.33 20.37
C PHE A 4 84.05 -6.51 20.72
N SER A 5 83.90 -5.94 21.93
CA SER A 5 84.62 -4.77 22.55
C SER A 5 83.87 -3.45 22.27
N ARG A 6 83.63 -2.47 23.15
CA ARG A 6 83.79 -2.20 24.60
C ARG A 6 82.90 -0.97 24.94
N LYS A 7 82.36 -0.95 26.16
CA LYS A 7 81.91 0.21 26.99
C LYS A 7 82.96 1.35 27.01
N ALA A 8 82.76 2.63 27.41
CA ALA A 8 81.72 3.49 28.02
C ALA A 8 82.30 4.94 27.98
N ALA A 9 81.59 6.08 28.10
CA ALA A 9 80.92 6.70 29.27
C ALA A 9 80.44 8.11 28.81
N ARG A 10 79.58 8.94 29.45
CA ARG A 10 79.31 9.20 30.87
C ARG A 10 78.09 10.15 31.03
N ILE A 11 77.13 9.73 31.86
CA ILE A 11 76.20 10.40 32.79
C ILE A 11 76.37 11.92 33.06
N ARG A 12 75.27 12.73 33.00
CA ARG A 12 74.53 13.38 34.13
C ARG A 12 73.47 14.38 33.65
N GLY A 13 72.25 14.29 34.20
CA GLY A 13 71.25 15.38 34.16
C GLY A 13 69.79 14.92 34.08
N THR A 14 69.17 14.74 35.24
CA THR A 14 67.80 14.31 35.57
C THR A 14 66.67 15.16 34.98
N ILE A 15 65.50 14.57 34.65
CA ILE A 15 64.15 14.89 35.20
C ILE A 15 63.15 13.79 34.79
N ARG A 16 62.33 13.40 35.79
CA ARG A 16 61.32 12.35 35.84
C ARG A 16 59.98 12.76 35.19
N GLY A 17 59.20 11.76 34.76
CA GLY A 17 57.84 11.57 35.29
C GLY A 17 56.66 11.48 34.31
N THR A 18 56.06 10.27 34.21
CA THR A 18 54.60 9.95 34.29
C THR A 18 53.59 10.68 33.38
N ALA A 19 52.48 10.13 32.88
CA ALA A 19 51.88 8.80 32.82
C ALA A 19 50.65 8.89 31.87
N VAL A 20 50.39 7.79 31.17
CA VAL A 20 49.12 7.12 30.83
C VAL A 20 47.78 7.91 30.86
N MET A 21 47.09 7.97 29.71
CA MET A 21 45.66 7.62 29.59
C MET A 21 45.37 7.05 28.19
N ARG A 22 44.98 5.77 28.11
CA ARG A 22 44.40 5.14 26.91
C ARG A 22 42.88 5.24 27.03
N SER A 23 42.22 5.75 25.99
CA SER A 23 40.76 5.64 25.77
C SER A 23 40.52 4.92 24.44
N PRO A 24 39.55 4.00 24.34
CA PRO A 24 39.28 3.22 23.14
C PRO A 24 38.12 3.84 22.36
N TYR A 25 38.41 4.61 21.32
CA TYR A 25 37.45 4.89 20.25
C TYR A 25 38.25 5.07 18.96
N VAL A 26 37.66 4.61 17.84
CA VAL A 26 38.15 4.63 16.44
C VAL A 26 38.51 3.23 15.93
N LYS A 27 37.50 2.54 15.40
CA LYS A 27 37.59 1.75 14.15
C LYS A 27 36.19 1.35 13.67
N GLU A 28 35.42 2.35 13.23
CA GLU A 28 34.31 2.18 12.30
C GLU A 28 34.53 3.16 11.15
N MET A 29 34.68 2.63 9.93
CA MET A 29 34.50 3.28 8.62
C MET A 29 35.29 2.47 7.59
N ARG A 30 34.73 1.36 7.08
CA ARG A 30 34.97 0.80 5.73
C ARG A 30 33.95 -0.32 5.46
N ALA A 31 32.85 0.00 4.78
CA ALA A 31 32.11 -0.92 3.91
C ALA A 31 30.89 -0.22 3.30
N ILE A 32 31.11 0.74 2.40
CA ILE A 32 30.13 1.15 1.38
C ILE A 32 30.93 1.40 0.13
N GLU A 33 30.91 0.45 -0.81
CA GLU A 33 31.18 0.63 -2.25
C GLU A 33 31.13 -0.77 -2.90
N CYS A 34 30.08 -1.03 -3.69
CA CYS A 34 30.08 -1.82 -4.94
C CYS A 34 28.65 -2.29 -5.27
N VAL A 35 27.89 -1.42 -5.95
CA VAL A 35 26.78 -1.82 -6.81
C VAL A 35 26.95 -1.04 -8.12
N GLY A 36 27.24 -1.75 -9.21
CA GLY A 36 27.36 -1.16 -10.54
C GLY A 36 27.94 -2.10 -11.61
N ALA A 37 27.05 -2.88 -12.24
CA ALA A 37 27.21 -3.68 -13.48
C ALA A 37 28.13 -4.92 -13.36
N ILE A 38 27.80 -6.12 -13.86
CA ILE A 38 27.43 -6.48 -15.24
C ILE A 38 26.62 -7.79 -15.23
N PHE A 39 25.49 -7.78 -15.94
CA PHE A 39 24.81 -8.97 -16.49
C PHE A 39 25.40 -9.23 -17.88
N LEU A 40 25.88 -10.46 -18.16
CA LEU A 40 25.68 -11.26 -19.39
C LEU A 40 26.82 -12.28 -19.60
N LEU A 41 26.39 -13.52 -19.91
CA LEU A 41 27.06 -14.65 -20.56
C LEU A 41 27.13 -15.90 -19.66
N LEU A 42 26.15 -16.80 -19.82
CA LEU A 42 26.36 -18.12 -20.46
C LEU A 42 25.09 -18.98 -20.32
N SER A 43 24.43 -19.19 -21.44
CA SER A 43 23.47 -20.27 -21.71
C SER A 43 24.14 -21.36 -22.56
N VAL A 44 23.52 -22.55 -22.62
CA VAL A 44 23.76 -23.71 -23.55
C VAL A 44 24.76 -24.76 -22.97
N SER A 45 24.53 -26.09 -22.81
CA SER A 45 23.45 -27.05 -23.11
C SER A 45 23.71 -28.46 -22.48
N PHE A 46 22.63 -29.18 -22.12
CA PHE A 46 22.25 -30.64 -22.24
C PHE A 46 23.29 -31.81 -22.21
N PRO A 47 22.94 -33.11 -21.93
CA PRO A 47 21.61 -33.75 -22.02
C PRO A 47 21.18 -34.79 -20.95
N ALA A 48 19.93 -35.25 -21.14
CA ALA A 48 19.14 -36.25 -20.44
C ALA A 48 19.63 -37.71 -20.51
N ILE A 49 19.19 -38.55 -19.56
CA ILE A 49 18.98 -40.00 -19.75
C ILE A 49 17.63 -40.42 -19.16
N PHE A 50 16.90 -41.16 -20.00
CA PHE A 50 15.59 -41.80 -19.84
C PHE A 50 15.66 -43.09 -18.99
N ALA A 51 14.60 -43.42 -18.26
CA ALA A 51 14.22 -44.82 -18.02
C ALA A 51 12.70 -44.95 -17.78
N LEU A 52 12.07 -45.70 -18.70
CA LEU A 52 10.69 -46.21 -18.68
C LEU A 52 10.44 -47.15 -17.48
N THR A 53 9.23 -47.12 -16.92
CA THR A 53 8.46 -48.35 -16.61
C THR A 53 6.94 -48.09 -16.59
N LEU A 54 6.29 -48.56 -17.67
CA LEU A 54 5.03 -49.33 -17.78
C LEU A 54 3.85 -49.07 -16.82
N PHE A 55 2.72 -48.64 -17.41
CA PHE A 55 1.34 -48.77 -16.90
C PHE A 55 0.81 -50.22 -17.01
N PRO A 56 -0.22 -50.57 -16.20
CA PRO A 56 -1.61 -50.66 -16.70
C PRO A 56 -2.54 -49.85 -15.77
N GLY A 57 -3.70 -49.29 -16.13
CA GLY A 57 -4.80 -49.65 -17.03
C GLY A 57 -6.10 -49.22 -16.28
N PRO A 58 -7.19 -48.78 -16.95
CA PRO A 58 -8.18 -47.87 -16.38
C PRO A 58 -9.23 -48.58 -15.51
N ALA A 59 -9.61 -47.95 -14.41
CA ALA A 59 -10.86 -48.25 -13.71
C ALA A 59 -11.84 -47.11 -13.95
N SER A 60 -12.83 -47.38 -14.79
CA SER A 60 -14.05 -46.58 -14.91
C SER A 60 -15.00 -46.96 -13.79
N ALA A 61 -15.55 -45.98 -13.09
CA ALA A 61 -16.97 -45.80 -12.82
C ALA A 61 -17.21 -45.07 -11.49
N GLY A 62 -18.07 -44.06 -11.53
CA GLY A 62 -18.69 -43.45 -10.37
C GLY A 62 -18.63 -41.93 -10.41
N ALA A 63 -19.53 -41.31 -11.17
CA ALA A 63 -19.89 -39.91 -10.92
C ALA A 63 -20.54 -39.84 -9.54
N THR A 64 -19.74 -39.61 -8.50
CA THR A 64 -20.23 -39.29 -7.17
C THR A 64 -20.59 -37.81 -7.16
N SER A 65 -21.84 -37.53 -6.82
CA SER A 65 -22.26 -36.23 -6.29
C SER A 65 -21.21 -35.75 -5.28
N HIS A 66 -20.60 -34.59 -5.52
CA HIS A 66 -19.65 -33.99 -4.58
C HIS A 66 -20.39 -33.65 -3.26
N GLU A 67 -20.42 -34.59 -2.32
CA GLU A 67 -20.49 -34.24 -0.91
C GLU A 67 -19.31 -33.31 -0.65
N SER A 68 -19.59 -32.06 -0.29
CA SER A 68 -18.56 -31.04 -0.14
C SER A 68 -17.52 -31.47 0.92
N LEU A 69 -16.24 -31.31 0.61
CA LEU A 69 -15.07 -31.64 1.42
C LEU A 69 -14.86 -30.74 2.66
N PHE A 70 -15.93 -30.21 3.26
CA PHE A 70 -15.81 -29.15 4.28
C PHE A 70 -16.55 -29.44 5.59
N GLY A 71 -16.31 -30.60 6.20
CA GLY A 71 -16.79 -30.90 7.55
C GLY A 71 -15.95 -30.21 8.64
N GLN A 72 -16.52 -30.01 9.84
CA GLN A 72 -15.80 -29.46 11.02
C GLN A 72 -14.43 -30.12 11.25
N GLY A 73 -14.37 -31.45 11.15
CA GLY A 73 -13.13 -32.21 11.34
C GLY A 73 -12.07 -31.97 10.25
N GLU A 74 -12.48 -31.67 9.01
CA GLU A 74 -11.55 -31.37 7.92
C GLU A 74 -11.05 -29.93 7.99
N ALA A 75 -11.94 -28.99 8.31
CA ALA A 75 -11.56 -27.61 8.60
C ALA A 75 -10.53 -27.54 9.73
N LEU A 76 -10.81 -28.20 10.87
CA LEU A 76 -9.88 -28.26 12.00
C LEU A 76 -8.50 -28.81 11.58
N LYS A 77 -8.47 -29.96 10.89
CA LYS A 77 -7.20 -30.56 10.41
C LYS A 77 -6.43 -29.62 9.48
N PHE A 78 -7.13 -28.93 8.58
CA PHE A 78 -6.50 -27.98 7.66
C PHE A 78 -5.85 -26.82 8.42
N PHE A 79 -6.59 -26.12 9.28
CA PHE A 79 -6.05 -24.97 10.02
C PHE A 79 -4.98 -25.38 11.04
N ASP A 80 -5.13 -26.51 11.73
CA ASP A 80 -4.11 -27.04 12.66
C ASP A 80 -2.80 -27.41 11.94
N SER A 81 -2.87 -27.79 10.67
CA SER A 81 -1.68 -28.08 9.86
C SER A 81 -0.97 -26.83 9.34
N MET A 82 -1.71 -25.76 9.08
CA MET A 82 -1.20 -24.55 8.41
C MET A 82 -0.76 -23.46 9.39
N ILE A 83 -1.60 -23.12 10.37
CA ILE A 83 -1.40 -21.93 11.22
C ILE A 83 -0.08 -22.01 12.02
N PRO A 84 0.27 -23.12 12.70
CA PRO A 84 1.54 -23.18 13.45
C PRO A 84 2.78 -22.94 12.57
N GLY A 85 2.77 -23.46 11.34
CA GLY A 85 3.84 -23.23 10.37
C GLY A 85 3.94 -21.77 9.94
N GLN A 86 2.80 -21.10 9.75
CA GLN A 86 2.77 -19.66 9.45
C GLN A 86 3.26 -18.81 10.63
N LEU A 87 2.84 -19.13 11.87
CA LEU A 87 3.31 -18.43 13.07
C LEU A 87 4.84 -18.47 13.17
N ALA A 88 5.43 -19.64 12.93
CA ALA A 88 6.88 -19.81 12.94
C ALA A 88 7.57 -19.09 11.78
N ALA A 89 7.08 -19.26 10.54
CA ALA A 89 7.71 -18.71 9.34
C ALA A 89 7.66 -17.17 9.28
N HIS A 90 6.64 -16.57 9.89
CA HIS A 90 6.39 -15.13 9.84
C HIS A 90 6.58 -14.43 11.19
N HIS A 91 7.13 -15.11 12.18
CA HIS A 91 7.41 -14.55 13.52
C HIS A 91 6.17 -13.95 14.21
N ILE A 92 5.03 -14.62 14.09
CA ILE A 92 3.75 -14.17 14.63
C ILE A 92 3.48 -14.86 15.97
N PRO A 93 3.23 -14.12 17.07
CA PRO A 93 2.97 -14.73 18.38
C PRO A 93 1.65 -15.49 18.49
N GLY A 94 0.59 -15.00 17.85
CA GLY A 94 -0.72 -15.61 17.94
C GLY A 94 -1.63 -15.34 16.76
N ALA A 95 -2.57 -16.26 16.57
CA ALA A 95 -3.61 -16.16 15.57
C ALA A 95 -4.90 -16.81 16.04
N ALA A 96 -6.03 -16.36 15.52
CA ALA A 96 -7.31 -17.00 15.74
C ALA A 96 -8.05 -17.19 14.42
N VAL A 97 -8.73 -18.32 14.28
CA VAL A 97 -9.52 -18.70 13.12
C VAL A 97 -10.95 -18.98 13.55
N THR A 98 -11.90 -18.48 12.76
CA THR A 98 -13.31 -18.83 12.86
C THR A 98 -13.81 -19.27 11.49
N VAL A 99 -14.59 -20.35 11.45
CA VAL A 99 -15.15 -20.92 10.24
C VAL A 99 -16.64 -21.07 10.42
N VAL A 100 -17.40 -20.66 9.42
CA VAL A 100 -18.85 -20.82 9.38
C VAL A 100 -19.25 -21.67 8.20
N ARG A 101 -20.34 -22.39 8.38
CA ARG A 101 -20.97 -23.20 7.34
C ARG A 101 -22.43 -23.42 7.67
N ASP A 102 -23.30 -23.30 6.67
CA ASP A 102 -24.72 -23.66 6.76
C ASP A 102 -25.41 -23.05 7.99
N GLY A 103 -25.14 -21.76 8.24
CA GLY A 103 -25.74 -21.00 9.34
C GLY A 103 -25.07 -21.15 10.71
N GLU A 104 -24.03 -21.98 10.83
CA GLU A 104 -23.39 -22.29 12.11
C GLU A 104 -21.89 -22.00 12.14
N VAL A 105 -21.35 -21.66 13.32
CA VAL A 105 -19.90 -21.60 13.55
C VAL A 105 -19.39 -23.02 13.76
N VAL A 106 -18.73 -23.59 12.75
CA VAL A 106 -18.21 -24.97 12.78
C VAL A 106 -16.81 -25.06 13.40
N LEU A 107 -16.05 -23.97 13.43
CA LEU A 107 -14.75 -23.91 14.10
C LEU A 107 -14.52 -22.52 14.70
N ALA A 108 -14.06 -22.48 15.95
CA ALA A 108 -13.45 -21.31 16.56
C ALA A 108 -12.18 -21.78 17.28
N ARG A 109 -11.01 -21.32 16.85
CA ARG A 109 -9.72 -21.85 17.31
C ARG A 109 -8.69 -20.75 17.46
N GLY A 110 -8.05 -20.72 18.63
CA GLY A 110 -6.90 -19.86 18.90
C GLY A 110 -5.59 -20.64 18.86
N TYR A 111 -4.53 -19.98 18.42
CA TYR A 111 -3.18 -20.49 18.29
C TYR A 111 -2.21 -19.48 18.90
N GLY A 112 -1.24 -19.97 19.68
CA GLY A 112 -0.23 -19.10 20.30
C GLY A 112 -0.81 -18.14 21.33
N TYR A 113 -0.31 -16.90 21.33
CA TYR A 113 -0.53 -15.93 22.41
C TYR A 113 -1.19 -14.63 21.92
N ALA A 114 -2.21 -14.18 22.63
CA ALA A 114 -2.74 -12.83 22.54
C ALA A 114 -1.81 -11.80 23.21
N ASP A 115 -1.11 -12.22 24.27
CA ASP A 115 -0.09 -11.43 24.96
C ASP A 115 1.07 -12.35 25.34
N LEU A 116 2.15 -12.32 24.54
CA LEU A 116 3.33 -13.15 24.68
C LEU A 116 4.04 -12.93 26.02
N GLU A 117 4.20 -11.69 26.45
CA GLU A 117 4.88 -11.33 27.70
C GLU A 117 4.10 -11.79 28.93
N LYS A 118 2.77 -11.78 28.87
CA LYS A 118 1.90 -12.25 29.96
C LYS A 118 1.54 -13.74 29.86
N GLY A 119 1.93 -14.41 28.77
CA GLY A 119 1.55 -15.81 28.51
C GLY A 119 0.04 -16.01 28.30
N VAL A 120 -0.69 -14.97 27.88
CA VAL A 120 -2.13 -15.07 27.62
C VAL A 120 -2.35 -15.72 26.26
N LEU A 121 -3.02 -16.87 26.26
CA LEU A 121 -3.34 -17.59 25.02
C LEU A 121 -4.32 -16.81 24.16
N MET A 122 -4.20 -16.99 22.85
CA MET A 122 -5.21 -16.49 21.92
C MET A 122 -6.50 -17.29 22.12
N ASP A 123 -7.59 -16.61 22.46
CA ASP A 123 -8.90 -17.20 22.71
C ASP A 123 -9.94 -16.58 21.75
N PRO A 124 -10.55 -17.34 20.83
CA PRO A 124 -11.46 -16.80 19.82
C PRO A 124 -12.77 -16.23 20.40
N ASP A 125 -13.17 -16.64 21.61
CA ASP A 125 -14.40 -16.17 22.26
C ASP A 125 -14.13 -14.97 23.18
N ARG A 126 -12.90 -14.84 23.69
CA ARG A 126 -12.56 -13.82 24.69
C ARG A 126 -11.63 -12.73 24.17
N THR A 127 -10.64 -13.06 23.35
CA THR A 127 -9.63 -12.12 22.87
C THR A 127 -10.19 -11.20 21.80
N LEU A 128 -10.12 -9.89 22.04
CA LEU A 128 -10.41 -8.89 21.02
C LEU A 128 -9.22 -8.76 20.08
N VAL A 129 -9.48 -8.80 18.79
CA VAL A 129 -8.50 -8.50 17.73
C VAL A 129 -8.92 -7.22 17.01
N ARG A 130 -7.95 -6.45 16.52
CA ARG A 130 -8.23 -5.26 15.70
C ARG A 130 -8.46 -5.73 14.26
N VAL A 131 -9.71 -5.67 13.79
CA VAL A 131 -10.06 -6.29 12.49
C VAL A 131 -9.74 -5.41 11.29
N GLY A 132 -9.19 -4.22 11.51
CA GLY A 132 -8.82 -3.28 10.46
C GLY A 132 -9.98 -3.03 9.50
N SER A 133 -9.69 -3.01 8.21
CA SER A 133 -10.66 -2.67 7.17
C SER A 133 -11.88 -3.59 7.03
N VAL A 134 -11.90 -4.77 7.67
CA VAL A 134 -13.14 -5.58 7.79
C VAL A 134 -14.26 -4.77 8.46
N SER A 135 -13.91 -3.76 9.27
CA SER A 135 -14.83 -2.76 9.84
C SER A 135 -15.80 -2.15 8.82
N LYS A 136 -15.37 -1.94 7.57
CA LYS A 136 -16.19 -1.27 6.53
C LYS A 136 -17.45 -2.04 6.19
N VAL A 137 -17.43 -3.37 6.34
CA VAL A 137 -18.61 -4.21 6.11
C VAL A 137 -19.79 -3.73 6.96
N LEU A 138 -19.54 -3.30 8.20
CA LEU A 138 -20.57 -2.77 9.09
C LEU A 138 -21.05 -1.37 8.68
N VAL A 139 -20.18 -0.55 8.08
CA VAL A 139 -20.59 0.74 7.48
C VAL A 139 -21.56 0.50 6.32
N TRP A 140 -21.29 -0.51 5.48
CA TRP A 140 -22.14 -0.84 4.33
C TRP A 140 -23.47 -1.45 4.76
N ILE A 141 -23.48 -2.29 5.80
CA ILE A 141 -24.72 -2.77 6.43
C ILE A 141 -25.54 -1.59 6.95
N ALA A 142 -24.92 -0.65 7.67
CA ALA A 142 -25.60 0.54 8.18
C ALA A 142 -26.18 1.41 7.04
N ALA A 143 -25.45 1.59 5.94
CA ALA A 143 -25.94 2.32 4.77
C ALA A 143 -27.19 1.65 4.17
N MET A 144 -27.18 0.32 4.06
CA MET A 144 -28.34 -0.44 3.58
C MET A 144 -29.53 -0.42 4.55
N GLN A 145 -29.29 -0.41 5.87
CA GLN A 145 -30.34 -0.21 6.87
C GLN A 145 -31.01 1.16 6.73
N CYS A 146 -30.21 2.23 6.60
CA CYS A 146 -30.73 3.58 6.38
C CYS A 146 -31.49 3.67 5.04
N ALA A 147 -31.02 2.99 3.99
CA ALA A 147 -31.74 2.90 2.72
C ALA A 147 -33.09 2.16 2.88
N GLY A 148 -33.13 1.06 3.63
CA GLY A 148 -34.36 0.34 3.97
C GLY A 148 -35.38 1.16 4.74
N ARG A 149 -34.91 2.11 5.56
CA ARG A 149 -35.76 3.05 6.29
C ARG A 149 -36.16 4.28 5.46
N GLY A 150 -35.75 4.35 4.19
CA GLY A 150 -35.99 5.51 3.32
C GLY A 150 -35.23 6.77 3.73
N GLN A 151 -34.20 6.65 4.58
CA GLN A 151 -33.39 7.77 5.05
C GLN A 151 -32.29 8.16 4.05
N ILE A 152 -31.84 7.19 3.24
CA ILE A 152 -30.82 7.37 2.19
C ILE A 152 -31.35 6.78 0.90
N ASP A 153 -31.22 7.53 -0.19
CA ASP A 153 -31.27 6.99 -1.55
C ASP A 153 -29.83 6.73 -2.00
N LEU A 154 -29.55 5.49 -2.43
CA LEU A 154 -28.19 5.08 -2.81
C LEU A 154 -27.65 5.83 -4.02
N ASP A 155 -28.53 6.39 -4.85
CA ASP A 155 -28.21 7.05 -6.11
C ASP A 155 -28.37 8.58 -6.04
N ALA A 156 -28.82 9.13 -4.90
CA ALA A 156 -28.87 10.56 -4.65
C ALA A 156 -27.48 11.15 -4.32
N ASP A 157 -27.33 12.46 -4.55
CA ASP A 157 -26.13 13.21 -4.15
C ASP A 157 -25.97 13.22 -2.63
N ILE A 158 -24.87 12.66 -2.13
CA ILE A 158 -24.61 12.58 -0.69
C ILE A 158 -24.46 13.94 -0.02
N THR A 159 -24.14 14.99 -0.78
CA THR A 159 -24.05 16.36 -0.27
C THR A 159 -25.37 16.81 0.34
N SER A 160 -26.51 16.29 -0.14
CA SER A 160 -27.83 16.56 0.44
C SER A 160 -28.02 16.04 1.86
N TYR A 161 -27.24 15.03 2.28
CA TYR A 161 -27.30 14.44 3.61
C TYR A 161 -26.24 14.98 4.58
N LEU A 162 -25.19 15.62 4.09
CA LEU A 162 -24.03 16.05 4.90
C LEU A 162 -24.24 17.37 5.66
N GLY A 163 -25.44 17.94 5.62
CA GLY A 163 -25.82 19.13 6.37
C GLY A 163 -24.91 20.33 6.05
N LYS A 164 -24.10 20.75 7.02
CA LYS A 164 -23.17 21.89 6.89
C LYS A 164 -21.84 21.53 6.19
N THR A 165 -21.56 20.24 6.03
CA THR A 165 -20.37 19.78 5.32
C THR A 165 -20.70 19.68 3.83
N SER A 166 -20.08 20.53 3.01
CA SER A 166 -20.23 20.46 1.55
C SER A 166 -19.02 19.79 0.91
N LEU A 167 -19.25 18.93 -0.07
CA LEU A 167 -18.19 18.42 -0.92
C LEU A 167 -17.85 19.46 -2.00
N PRO A 168 -16.56 19.67 -2.32
CA PRO A 168 -16.19 20.47 -3.49
C PRO A 168 -16.79 19.90 -4.78
N ASP A 169 -17.42 20.76 -5.58
CA ASP A 169 -17.95 20.37 -6.90
C ASP A 169 -16.84 20.31 -7.97
N SER A 170 -15.90 19.38 -7.79
CA SER A 170 -14.80 19.11 -8.72
C SER A 170 -15.27 18.55 -10.07
N PHE A 171 -16.49 17.99 -10.14
CA PHE A 171 -17.06 17.38 -11.35
C PHE A 171 -18.54 17.75 -11.50
N PRO A 172 -18.85 18.95 -12.02
CA PRO A 172 -20.22 19.43 -12.15
C PRO A 172 -21.12 18.46 -12.92
N GLY A 173 -22.30 18.20 -12.37
CA GLY A 173 -23.28 17.25 -12.92
C GLY A 173 -22.95 15.77 -12.69
N ARG A 174 -21.89 15.45 -11.95
CA ARG A 174 -21.52 14.08 -11.54
C ARG A 174 -21.32 14.01 -10.02
N PRO A 175 -22.42 14.03 -9.24
CA PRO A 175 -22.35 14.00 -7.79
C PRO A 175 -21.81 12.66 -7.27
N VAL A 176 -21.27 12.68 -6.05
CA VAL A 176 -20.94 11.45 -5.33
C VAL A 176 -22.23 10.89 -4.73
N THR A 177 -22.42 9.57 -4.80
CA THR A 177 -23.61 8.88 -4.27
C THR A 177 -23.17 7.86 -3.23
N MET A 178 -24.09 7.37 -2.39
CA MET A 178 -23.75 6.32 -1.42
C MET A 178 -23.28 5.04 -2.14
N ARG A 179 -23.87 4.72 -3.30
CA ARG A 179 -23.41 3.63 -4.18
C ARG A 179 -21.94 3.79 -4.58
N HIS A 180 -21.52 5.01 -4.94
CA HIS A 180 -20.11 5.28 -5.28
C HIS A 180 -19.17 5.06 -4.09
N LEU A 181 -19.60 5.39 -2.86
CA LEU A 181 -18.82 5.15 -1.65
C LEU A 181 -18.70 3.64 -1.35
N MET A 182 -19.83 2.92 -1.37
CA MET A 182 -19.89 1.47 -1.11
C MET A 182 -19.07 0.64 -2.11
N THR A 183 -18.96 1.13 -3.35
CA THR A 183 -18.24 0.44 -4.43
C THR A 183 -16.82 0.96 -4.67
N HIS A 184 -16.33 1.84 -3.79
CA HIS A 184 -15.01 2.47 -3.91
C HIS A 184 -14.76 3.11 -5.29
N SER A 185 -15.76 3.79 -5.84
CA SER A 185 -15.73 4.41 -7.17
C SER A 185 -16.00 5.93 -7.13
N ALA A 186 -15.94 6.56 -5.96
CA ALA A 186 -16.26 7.98 -5.76
C ALA A 186 -15.24 8.98 -6.33
N GLY A 187 -14.08 8.53 -6.81
CA GLY A 187 -13.12 9.38 -7.53
C GLY A 187 -12.13 10.16 -6.64
N PHE A 188 -12.12 9.92 -5.33
CA PHE A 188 -11.11 10.45 -4.42
C PHE A 188 -9.70 9.92 -4.76
N GLU A 189 -8.67 10.69 -4.43
CA GLU A 189 -7.30 10.21 -4.31
C GLU A 189 -7.06 9.51 -2.97
N GLU A 190 -5.96 8.77 -2.86
CA GLU A 190 -5.55 8.17 -1.58
C GLU A 190 -4.86 9.23 -0.70
N ARG A 191 -5.04 9.11 0.61
CA ARG A 191 -4.27 9.87 1.60
C ARG A 191 -3.56 8.89 2.53
N VAL A 192 -2.25 9.03 2.68
CA VAL A 192 -1.42 8.15 3.51
C VAL A 192 -1.25 8.74 4.91
N TRP A 193 -1.01 10.05 5.00
CA TRP A 193 -0.80 10.71 6.28
C TRP A 193 -2.03 10.75 7.18
N ALA A 194 -1.77 10.76 8.48
CA ALA A 194 -2.77 10.74 9.55
C ALA A 194 -3.78 9.57 9.42
N THR A 195 -3.37 8.45 8.81
CA THR A 195 -4.15 7.20 8.83
C THR A 195 -4.22 6.63 10.24
N PHE A 196 -3.10 6.70 10.96
CA PHE A 196 -2.98 6.27 12.34
C PHE A 196 -2.54 7.41 13.25
N ALA A 197 -2.85 7.28 14.54
CA ALA A 197 -2.34 8.12 15.61
C ALA A 197 -1.79 7.25 16.73
N LEU A 198 -0.73 7.73 17.40
CA LEU A 198 -0.15 7.05 18.56
C LEU A 198 -0.87 7.41 19.87
N LYS A 199 -1.56 8.55 19.88
CA LYS A 199 -2.26 9.07 21.05
C LYS A 199 -3.65 9.57 20.65
N SER A 200 -4.57 9.53 21.61
CA SER A 200 -5.93 10.06 21.44
C SER A 200 -5.96 11.55 21.13
N GLU A 201 -5.01 12.33 21.66
CA GLU A 201 -4.95 13.78 21.44
C GLU A 201 -4.59 14.15 20.00
N ASP A 202 -4.00 13.22 19.25
CA ASP A 202 -3.61 13.42 17.85
C ASP A 202 -4.78 13.10 16.88
N LEU A 203 -5.93 12.65 17.39
CA LEU A 203 -7.13 12.38 16.59
C LEU A 203 -7.83 13.69 16.21
N ASN A 204 -7.86 14.01 14.92
CA ASN A 204 -8.53 15.19 14.41
C ASN A 204 -9.52 14.87 13.27
N VAL A 205 -10.53 14.06 13.60
CA VAL A 205 -11.55 13.57 12.64
C VAL A 205 -12.37 14.70 12.00
N PRO A 206 -12.83 15.73 12.74
CA PRO A 206 -13.60 16.82 12.13
C PRO A 206 -12.83 17.56 11.04
N ASP A 207 -11.54 17.82 11.25
CA ASP A 207 -10.72 18.52 10.25
C ASP A 207 -10.47 17.63 9.01
N LEU A 208 -10.33 16.31 9.19
CA LEU A 208 -10.12 15.37 8.07
C LEU A 208 -11.36 15.15 7.19
N LEU A 209 -12.54 15.52 7.69
CA LEU A 209 -13.79 15.52 6.92
C LEU A 209 -14.22 16.94 6.51
N ALA A 210 -13.49 17.97 6.95
CA ALA A 210 -13.70 19.34 6.51
C ALA A 210 -13.19 19.56 5.08
N PRO A 211 -13.73 20.52 4.31
CA PRO A 211 -13.35 20.76 2.91
C PRO A 211 -11.85 20.85 2.64
N HIS A 212 -11.08 21.46 3.56
CA HIS A 212 -9.64 21.61 3.42
C HIS A 212 -8.85 20.36 3.79
N GLY A 213 -9.44 19.49 4.59
CA GLY A 213 -8.85 18.23 5.01
C GLY A 213 -9.39 17.04 4.24
N MET A 214 -10.19 17.17 3.18
CA MET A 214 -10.64 16.04 2.35
C MET A 214 -9.63 15.73 1.22
N PRO A 215 -9.38 14.46 0.86
CA PRO A 215 -8.62 14.12 -0.33
C PRO A 215 -9.31 14.72 -1.57
N ALA A 216 -8.55 15.19 -2.55
CA ALA A 216 -9.17 15.76 -3.74
C ALA A 216 -9.92 14.68 -4.53
N ARG A 217 -11.06 15.07 -5.13
CA ARG A 217 -11.65 14.27 -6.21
C ARG A 217 -10.86 14.57 -7.49
N VAL A 218 -10.16 13.57 -7.97
CA VAL A 218 -9.24 13.67 -9.11
C VAL A 218 -9.77 12.93 -10.34
N ARG A 219 -10.89 12.21 -10.19
CA ARG A 219 -11.61 11.52 -11.26
C ARG A 219 -13.12 11.64 -11.07
N PRO A 220 -13.92 11.60 -12.13
CA PRO A 220 -15.38 11.47 -12.05
C PRO A 220 -15.81 10.26 -11.21
N PRO A 221 -16.87 10.38 -10.38
CA PRO A 221 -17.47 9.23 -9.70
C PRO A 221 -18.00 8.19 -10.71
N GLY A 222 -17.88 6.91 -10.36
CA GLY A 222 -18.34 5.78 -11.16
C GLY A 222 -17.42 5.40 -12.34
N GLU A 223 -16.29 6.09 -12.54
CA GLU A 223 -15.43 5.86 -13.71
C GLU A 223 -14.55 4.60 -13.56
N VAL A 224 -13.83 4.49 -12.43
CA VAL A 224 -12.87 3.43 -12.12
C VAL A 224 -12.81 3.19 -10.60
N PRO A 225 -12.43 1.99 -10.15
CA PRO A 225 -12.28 1.73 -8.73
C PRO A 225 -11.01 2.41 -8.18
N ALA A 226 -11.11 2.91 -6.96
CA ALA A 226 -10.01 3.36 -6.12
C ALA A 226 -10.46 3.21 -4.65
N TYR A 227 -9.98 2.15 -4.00
CA TYR A 227 -10.25 1.88 -2.59
C TYR A 227 -10.00 3.11 -1.73
N SER A 228 -10.91 3.38 -0.78
CA SER A 228 -10.89 4.64 -0.04
C SER A 228 -11.36 4.47 1.40
N ASN A 229 -10.44 4.69 2.34
CA ASN A 229 -10.76 4.83 3.76
C ASN A 229 -11.60 6.08 4.01
N HIS A 230 -11.28 7.17 3.30
CA HIS A 230 -12.05 8.41 3.35
C HIS A 230 -13.50 8.19 2.90
N GLY A 231 -13.73 7.46 1.81
CA GLY A 231 -15.07 7.15 1.33
C GLY A 231 -15.93 6.39 2.35
N ALA A 232 -15.35 5.42 3.06
CA ALA A 232 -16.06 4.70 4.14
C ALA A 232 -16.36 5.61 5.35
N ALA A 233 -15.42 6.48 5.74
CA ALA A 233 -15.66 7.44 6.81
C ALA A 233 -16.72 8.47 6.44
N LEU A 234 -16.75 8.92 5.18
CA LEU A 234 -17.76 9.81 4.67
C LEU A 234 -19.15 9.15 4.64
N ALA A 235 -19.22 7.87 4.29
CA ALA A 235 -20.47 7.10 4.36
C ALA A 235 -20.98 6.99 5.81
N ALA A 236 -20.09 6.69 6.76
CA ALA A 236 -20.43 6.71 8.19
C ALA A 236 -20.91 8.10 8.62
N ARG A 237 -20.29 9.18 8.16
CA ARG A 237 -20.73 10.55 8.46
C ARG A 237 -22.14 10.85 7.93
N VAL A 238 -22.48 10.38 6.73
CA VAL A 238 -23.85 10.45 6.21
C VAL A 238 -24.83 9.70 7.12
N ILE A 239 -24.46 8.49 7.57
CA ILE A 239 -25.29 7.69 8.50
C ILE A 239 -25.51 8.45 9.82
N GLU A 240 -24.48 9.11 10.36
CA GLU A 240 -24.61 9.93 11.56
C GLU A 240 -25.60 11.08 11.39
N GLU A 241 -25.51 11.81 10.27
CA GLU A 241 -26.40 12.94 9.98
C GLU A 241 -27.87 12.49 9.84
N VAL A 242 -28.13 11.41 9.11
CA VAL A 242 -29.52 10.97 8.87
C VAL A 242 -30.14 10.22 10.06
N SER A 243 -29.31 9.58 10.91
CA SER A 243 -29.78 8.84 12.09
C SER A 243 -29.79 9.68 13.36
N GLY A 244 -28.98 10.74 13.43
CA GLY A 244 -28.76 11.52 14.65
C GLY A 244 -27.89 10.82 15.71
N LEU A 245 -27.23 9.70 15.36
CA LEU A 245 -26.40 8.91 16.26
C LEU A 245 -24.95 8.90 15.77
N GLU A 246 -23.98 9.03 16.67
CA GLU A 246 -22.57 8.74 16.34
C GLU A 246 -22.44 7.31 15.81
N PHE A 247 -21.54 7.09 14.84
CA PHE A 247 -21.49 5.80 14.14
C PHE A 247 -21.20 4.62 15.08
N ALA A 248 -20.34 4.79 16.08
CA ALA A 248 -20.07 3.75 17.07
C ALA A 248 -21.34 3.35 17.85
N THR A 249 -22.17 4.33 18.20
CA THR A 249 -23.46 4.12 18.87
C THR A 249 -24.46 3.46 17.93
N TYR A 250 -24.58 3.95 16.69
CA TYR A 250 -25.43 3.34 15.67
C TYR A 250 -25.07 1.86 15.47
N ALA A 251 -23.79 1.56 15.23
CA ALA A 251 -23.31 0.21 15.00
C ALA A 251 -23.59 -0.69 16.22
N GLN A 252 -23.37 -0.19 17.44
CA GLN A 252 -23.67 -0.94 18.66
C GLN A 252 -25.16 -1.30 18.78
N MET A 253 -26.05 -0.33 18.54
CA MET A 253 -27.50 -0.49 18.75
C MET A 253 -28.19 -1.25 17.62
N HIS A 254 -27.76 -1.05 16.38
CA HIS A 254 -28.48 -1.53 15.20
C HIS A 254 -27.80 -2.68 14.47
N ILE A 255 -26.54 -3.01 14.79
CA ILE A 255 -25.82 -4.11 14.13
C ILE A 255 -25.25 -5.08 15.17
N LEU A 256 -24.30 -4.63 15.99
CA LEU A 256 -23.57 -5.50 16.92
C LEU A 256 -24.48 -6.13 17.96
N GLY A 257 -25.33 -5.35 18.62
CA GLY A 257 -26.29 -5.85 19.61
C GLY A 257 -27.28 -6.86 19.03
N PRO A 258 -28.02 -6.52 17.95
CA PRO A 258 -28.92 -7.45 17.28
C PRO A 258 -28.26 -8.76 16.79
N LEU A 259 -27.00 -8.70 16.35
CA LEU A 259 -26.22 -9.88 15.97
C LEU A 259 -25.61 -10.66 17.14
N GLY A 260 -25.81 -10.19 18.38
CA GLY A 260 -25.21 -10.79 19.56
C GLY A 260 -23.68 -10.67 19.63
N MET A 261 -23.10 -9.68 18.93
CA MET A 261 -21.67 -9.36 18.93
C MET A 261 -21.31 -8.48 20.13
N TRP A 262 -21.56 -8.98 21.34
CA TRP A 262 -21.39 -8.22 22.59
C TRP A 262 -19.94 -7.95 22.98
N ASN A 263 -18.97 -8.60 22.33
CA ASN A 263 -17.54 -8.44 22.56
C ASN A 263 -16.87 -7.63 21.45
N SER A 264 -17.65 -6.78 20.79
CA SER A 264 -17.22 -5.96 19.66
C SER A 264 -17.50 -4.49 19.91
N THR A 265 -16.58 -3.60 19.50
CA THR A 265 -16.74 -2.16 19.67
C THR A 265 -15.91 -1.36 18.66
N PHE A 266 -16.44 -0.21 18.24
CA PHE A 266 -15.70 0.79 17.45
C PHE A 266 -14.93 1.80 18.30
N LEU A 267 -15.09 1.77 19.63
CA LEU A 267 -14.41 2.70 20.53
C LEU A 267 -12.91 2.37 20.63
N GLN A 268 -12.08 3.42 20.67
CA GLN A 268 -10.62 3.31 20.70
C GLN A 268 -10.03 4.13 21.87
N PRO A 269 -9.22 3.52 22.75
CA PRO A 269 -9.11 2.07 22.94
C PRO A 269 -10.48 1.46 23.35
N PRO A 270 -10.67 0.14 23.21
CA PRO A 270 -11.86 -0.52 23.75
C PRO A 270 -12.01 -0.18 25.24
N PRO A 271 -13.24 0.08 25.75
CA PRO A 271 -13.43 0.53 27.13
C PRO A 271 -13.47 -0.65 28.12
N GLY A 272 -13.12 -0.37 29.38
CA GLY A 272 -13.31 -1.30 30.50
C GLY A 272 -12.67 -2.66 30.30
N GLU A 273 -13.41 -3.74 30.61
CA GLU A 273 -12.94 -5.12 30.49
C GLU A 273 -12.62 -5.55 29.05
N LEU A 274 -13.13 -4.85 28.03
CA LEU A 274 -12.77 -5.13 26.63
C LEU A 274 -11.30 -4.77 26.37
N GLN A 275 -10.78 -3.74 27.03
CA GLN A 275 -9.38 -3.32 26.89
C GLN A 275 -8.42 -4.39 27.39
N GLU A 276 -8.76 -5.04 28.52
CA GLU A 276 -7.93 -6.08 29.14
C GLU A 276 -7.84 -7.35 28.29
N ARG A 277 -8.83 -7.56 27.42
CA ARG A 277 -8.93 -8.69 26.51
C ARG A 277 -8.38 -8.42 25.11
N LEU A 278 -7.92 -7.19 24.84
CA LEU A 278 -7.35 -6.83 23.56
C LEU A 278 -6.01 -7.54 23.34
N SER A 279 -5.87 -8.21 22.20
CA SER A 279 -4.59 -8.77 21.76
C SER A 279 -3.55 -7.65 21.66
N ALA A 280 -2.36 -7.91 22.18
CA ALA A 280 -1.19 -7.09 21.90
C ALA A 280 -0.80 -7.23 20.42
N GLY A 281 -0.29 -6.15 19.83
CA GLY A 281 0.32 -6.16 18.50
C GLY A 281 1.84 -6.30 18.60
N TYR A 282 2.45 -6.95 17.60
CA TYR A 282 3.88 -7.24 17.60
C TYR A 282 4.58 -6.88 16.28
N SER A 283 5.84 -6.47 16.38
CA SER A 283 6.77 -6.34 15.24
C SER A 283 7.92 -7.31 15.42
N PHE A 284 8.57 -7.71 14.32
CA PHE A 284 9.79 -8.52 14.39
C PHE A 284 11.00 -7.74 13.88
N ALA A 285 12.03 -7.61 14.73
CA ALA A 285 13.29 -6.96 14.39
C ALA A 285 14.48 -7.87 14.72
N ARG A 286 15.71 -7.39 14.46
CA ARG A 286 16.95 -8.17 14.70
C ARG A 286 17.10 -8.68 16.14
N ASP A 287 16.51 -7.99 17.11
CA ASP A 287 16.53 -8.35 18.52
C ASP A 287 15.30 -9.14 18.98
N GLY A 288 14.46 -9.59 18.05
CA GLY A 288 13.35 -10.50 18.29
C GLY A 288 11.98 -9.86 18.10
N ILE A 289 10.97 -10.58 18.61
CA ILE A 289 9.58 -10.15 18.64
C ILE A 289 9.43 -9.08 19.72
N LYS A 290 8.80 -7.95 19.38
CA LYS A 290 8.56 -6.83 20.29
C LYS A 290 7.09 -6.45 20.31
N LYS A 291 6.52 -6.37 21.52
CA LYS A 291 5.21 -5.78 21.74
C LYS A 291 5.20 -4.29 21.41
N GLN A 292 4.14 -3.89 20.74
CA GLN A 292 3.92 -2.51 20.30
C GLN A 292 2.80 -1.84 21.10
N GLY A 293 2.80 -0.51 21.06
CA GLY A 293 1.76 0.31 21.66
C GLY A 293 0.43 0.19 20.91
N PHE A 294 -0.64 0.68 21.53
CA PHE A 294 -1.94 0.77 20.87
C PHE A 294 -1.90 1.83 19.76
N GLU A 295 -2.42 1.47 18.58
CA GLU A 295 -2.57 2.36 17.43
C GLU A 295 -4.04 2.77 17.28
N TYR A 296 -4.27 4.08 17.18
CA TYR A 296 -5.58 4.62 16.86
C TYR A 296 -5.71 4.73 15.35
N ILE A 297 -6.88 4.38 14.81
CA ILE A 297 -7.24 4.68 13.42
C ILE A 297 -8.02 5.98 13.41
N THR A 298 -7.50 6.97 12.67
CA THR A 298 -8.05 8.33 12.73
C THR A 298 -9.46 8.38 12.15
N LEU A 299 -9.66 7.78 10.98
CA LEU A 299 -10.99 7.61 10.39
C LEU A 299 -11.64 6.33 10.94
N ALA A 300 -12.06 6.36 12.21
CA ALA A 300 -12.44 5.17 12.97
C ALA A 300 -13.41 4.21 12.25
N PRO A 301 -14.53 4.65 11.63
CA PRO A 301 -15.45 3.74 10.93
C PRO A 301 -14.79 2.92 9.81
N SER A 302 -13.68 3.41 9.24
CA SER A 302 -12.96 2.73 8.18
C SER A 302 -12.11 1.56 8.66
N GLY A 303 -11.82 1.41 9.97
CA GLY A 303 -10.94 0.32 10.42
C GLY A 303 -10.85 0.03 11.91
N ALA A 304 -11.54 0.77 12.77
CA ALA A 304 -11.33 0.75 14.22
C ALA A 304 -12.02 -0.38 14.99
N LEU A 305 -12.84 -1.21 14.35
CA LEU A 305 -13.55 -2.28 15.04
C LEU A 305 -12.55 -3.20 15.73
N SER A 306 -12.73 -3.37 17.04
CA SER A 306 -12.14 -4.45 17.80
C SER A 306 -13.23 -5.45 18.10
N ALA A 307 -13.02 -6.71 17.74
CA ALA A 307 -14.03 -7.77 17.84
C ALA A 307 -13.35 -9.09 18.23
N THR A 308 -14.11 -10.01 18.83
CA THR A 308 -13.64 -11.38 18.97
C THR A 308 -13.82 -12.13 17.64
N PRO A 309 -12.93 -13.08 17.30
CA PRO A 309 -13.12 -13.93 16.14
C PRO A 309 -14.50 -14.59 16.07
N SER A 310 -15.03 -15.04 17.20
CA SER A 310 -16.38 -15.62 17.29
C SER A 310 -17.51 -14.62 17.00
N ASP A 311 -17.36 -13.34 17.37
CA ASP A 311 -18.31 -12.29 16.97
C ASP A 311 -18.27 -12.06 15.45
N ILE A 312 -17.08 -12.08 14.84
CA ILE A 312 -16.96 -12.05 13.36
C ILE A 312 -17.61 -13.29 12.73
N GLY A 313 -17.55 -14.45 13.39
CA GLY A 313 -18.31 -15.64 13.01
C GLY A 313 -19.81 -15.36 12.86
N ARG A 314 -20.43 -14.66 13.82
CA ARG A 314 -21.85 -14.28 13.75
C ARG A 314 -22.14 -13.32 12.60
N LEU A 315 -21.23 -12.38 12.33
CA LEU A 315 -21.32 -11.52 11.16
C LEU A 315 -21.25 -12.32 9.86
N MET A 316 -20.35 -13.32 9.75
CA MET A 316 -20.27 -14.16 8.56
C MET A 316 -21.54 -15.01 8.35
N VAL A 317 -22.10 -15.58 9.43
CA VAL A 317 -23.41 -16.26 9.37
C VAL A 317 -24.47 -15.31 8.82
N PHE A 318 -24.59 -14.11 9.39
CA PHE A 318 -25.54 -13.11 8.91
C PHE A 318 -25.37 -12.76 7.41
N LEU A 319 -24.13 -12.66 6.93
CA LEU A 319 -23.84 -12.32 5.53
C LEU A 319 -24.10 -13.48 4.56
N LEU A 320 -24.08 -14.73 5.02
CA LEU A 320 -24.26 -15.92 4.18
C LEU A 320 -25.69 -16.48 4.22
N GLU A 321 -26.45 -16.12 5.25
CA GLU A 321 -27.83 -16.55 5.44
C GLU A 321 -28.85 -15.61 4.75
N GLU A 322 -29.98 -16.17 4.35
CA GLU A 322 -31.13 -15.44 3.79
C GLU A 322 -32.34 -15.55 4.75
N GLY A 323 -33.31 -14.64 4.66
CA GLY A 323 -34.57 -14.72 5.43
C GLY A 323 -34.46 -14.21 6.88
N ASP A 324 -35.06 -14.94 7.84
CA ASP A 324 -35.29 -14.51 9.23
C ASP A 324 -34.03 -13.96 9.96
N VAL A 325 -32.85 -14.52 9.66
CA VAL A 325 -31.57 -14.05 10.24
C VAL A 325 -31.27 -12.63 9.78
N GLN A 326 -31.56 -12.30 8.53
CA GLN A 326 -31.39 -10.94 8.03
C GLN A 326 -32.45 -10.00 8.61
N ASP A 327 -33.69 -10.47 8.80
CA ASP A 327 -34.78 -9.67 9.37
C ASP A 327 -34.50 -9.18 10.80
N THR A 328 -33.72 -9.92 11.61
CA THR A 328 -33.32 -9.49 12.97
C THR A 328 -32.52 -8.19 13.01
N VAL A 329 -31.73 -7.90 11.97
CA VAL A 329 -30.93 -6.68 11.85
C VAL A 329 -31.61 -5.66 10.96
N ALA A 330 -32.44 -6.12 10.02
CA ALA A 330 -32.71 -5.38 8.80
C ALA A 330 -34.20 -4.99 8.63
N GLY A 331 -35.11 -5.61 9.39
CA GLY A 331 -36.57 -5.46 9.26
C GLY A 331 -37.13 -6.24 8.06
N GLU A 332 -38.42 -6.64 8.12
CA GLU A 332 -39.05 -7.47 7.09
C GLU A 332 -38.96 -6.84 5.69
N GLY A 333 -38.40 -7.56 4.71
CA GLY A 333 -38.18 -7.08 3.34
C GLY A 333 -36.93 -6.20 3.15
N SER A 334 -35.95 -6.31 4.05
CA SER A 334 -34.85 -5.36 4.13
C SER A 334 -33.94 -5.30 2.90
N PRO A 335 -33.55 -4.09 2.47
CA PRO A 335 -32.47 -3.90 1.50
C PRO A 335 -31.12 -4.50 1.91
N VAL A 336 -30.87 -4.83 3.19
CA VAL A 336 -29.60 -5.47 3.58
C VAL A 336 -29.43 -6.85 2.93
N ALA A 337 -30.53 -7.56 2.63
CA ALA A 337 -30.50 -8.79 1.84
C ALA A 337 -29.89 -8.58 0.44
N ARG A 338 -30.01 -7.36 -0.08
CA ARG A 338 -29.50 -6.94 -1.38
C ARG A 338 -28.14 -6.23 -1.28
N LEU A 339 -27.43 -6.35 -0.16
CA LEU A 339 -26.10 -5.76 0.03
C LEU A 339 -25.16 -6.15 -1.13
N PHE A 340 -25.15 -7.42 -1.51
CA PHE A 340 -24.32 -7.93 -2.61
C PHE A 340 -24.86 -7.61 -4.02
N GLU A 341 -26.01 -6.96 -4.15
CA GLU A 341 -26.47 -6.40 -5.44
C GLU A 341 -25.85 -5.02 -5.72
N VAL A 342 -25.35 -4.33 -4.68
CA VAL A 342 -24.61 -3.08 -4.84
C VAL A 342 -23.21 -3.40 -5.39
N ARG A 343 -23.13 -3.46 -6.72
CA ARG A 343 -21.94 -3.91 -7.44
C ARG A 343 -21.35 -2.83 -8.34
N PHE A 344 -20.05 -2.92 -8.53
CA PHE A 344 -19.33 -2.17 -9.55
C PHE A 344 -18.22 -3.06 -10.12
N THR A 345 -18.26 -3.27 -11.44
CA THR A 345 -17.13 -3.84 -12.18
C THR A 345 -16.76 -2.90 -13.33
N PRO A 346 -15.46 -2.61 -13.54
CA PRO A 346 -15.03 -1.80 -14.66
C PRO A 346 -15.22 -2.50 -16.01
N ASP A 347 -15.33 -3.83 -16.04
CA ASP A 347 -15.58 -4.61 -17.24
C ASP A 347 -16.23 -5.95 -16.87
N PRO A 348 -17.28 -6.42 -17.56
CA PRO A 348 -17.96 -7.68 -17.22
C PRO A 348 -17.06 -8.93 -17.14
N ARG A 349 -15.87 -8.89 -17.75
CA ARG A 349 -14.89 -9.98 -17.78
C ARG A 349 -13.93 -9.98 -16.58
N ILE A 350 -13.97 -8.96 -15.73
CA ILE A 350 -13.08 -8.83 -14.57
C ILE A 350 -13.88 -8.61 -13.29
N GLU A 351 -13.33 -9.05 -12.17
CA GLU A 351 -13.96 -8.90 -10.87
C GLU A 351 -13.95 -7.45 -10.39
N GLY A 352 -14.94 -7.11 -9.55
CA GLY A 352 -15.07 -5.77 -8.98
C GLY A 352 -15.38 -5.80 -7.49
N TRP A 353 -16.32 -4.95 -7.10
CA TRP A 353 -16.81 -4.82 -5.73
C TRP A 353 -18.27 -5.23 -5.64
N SER A 354 -18.64 -5.84 -4.51
CA SER A 354 -20.01 -6.25 -4.20
C SER A 354 -20.27 -6.07 -2.71
N GLY A 355 -21.22 -5.21 -2.33
CA GLY A 355 -21.52 -4.92 -0.93
C GLY A 355 -20.32 -4.39 -0.14
N GLY A 356 -19.36 -3.76 -0.84
CA GLY A 356 -18.09 -3.32 -0.29
C GLY A 356 -17.12 -4.45 0.12
N LEU A 357 -17.36 -5.67 -0.36
CA LEU A 357 -16.39 -6.77 -0.40
C LEU A 357 -15.77 -6.87 -1.79
N MET A 358 -14.53 -7.36 -1.85
CA MET A 358 -13.84 -7.63 -3.09
C MET A 358 -14.34 -8.94 -3.69
N GLU A 359 -14.63 -8.92 -4.99
CA GLU A 359 -14.99 -10.11 -5.74
C GLU A 359 -13.74 -10.87 -6.18
N MET A 360 -13.85 -12.19 -6.22
CA MET A 360 -12.85 -13.06 -6.84
C MET A 360 -13.55 -14.24 -7.50
N ARG A 361 -13.16 -14.58 -8.73
CA ARG A 361 -13.54 -15.83 -9.38
C ARG A 361 -12.33 -16.73 -9.48
N ARG A 362 -12.45 -17.96 -8.98
CA ARG A 362 -11.36 -18.94 -9.04
C ARG A 362 -11.95 -20.35 -9.07
N ASN A 363 -11.40 -21.22 -9.91
CA ASN A 363 -11.80 -22.63 -9.97
C ASN A 363 -13.33 -22.80 -10.21
N GLY A 364 -13.93 -21.93 -11.02
CA GLY A 364 -15.38 -21.93 -11.31
C GLY A 364 -16.26 -21.43 -10.15
N ARG A 365 -15.69 -20.96 -9.05
CA ARG A 365 -16.41 -20.47 -7.86
C ARG A 365 -16.32 -18.97 -7.70
N TYR A 366 -17.36 -18.39 -7.10
CA TYR A 366 -17.45 -16.98 -6.75
C TYR A 366 -17.17 -16.79 -5.26
N PHE A 367 -16.24 -15.89 -4.96
CA PHE A 367 -15.80 -15.55 -3.61
C PHE A 367 -16.00 -14.07 -3.36
N LEU A 368 -16.36 -13.75 -2.11
CA LEU A 368 -16.34 -12.40 -1.58
C LEU A 368 -15.32 -12.36 -0.45
N TRP A 369 -14.45 -11.35 -0.42
CA TRP A 369 -13.42 -11.28 0.60
C TRP A 369 -13.05 -9.84 0.96
N HIS A 370 -12.43 -9.68 2.13
CA HIS A 370 -11.86 -8.41 2.55
C HIS A 370 -10.68 -8.65 3.50
N GLY A 371 -9.56 -7.99 3.22
CA GLY A 371 -8.42 -7.91 4.15
C GLY A 371 -8.62 -6.83 5.22
N GLY A 372 -7.99 -6.99 6.38
CA GLY A 372 -8.11 -6.04 7.47
C GLY A 372 -6.77 -5.81 8.12
N ASP A 373 -6.11 -4.71 7.78
CA ASP A 373 -4.78 -4.41 8.30
C ASP A 373 -4.79 -3.18 9.20
N THR A 374 -4.11 -3.33 10.34
CA THR A 374 -3.47 -2.24 11.09
C THR A 374 -1.96 -2.40 10.97
N LEU A 375 -1.13 -1.63 11.69
CA LEU A 375 0.32 -1.84 11.66
C LEU A 375 0.72 -3.20 12.24
N TYR A 376 -0.01 -3.67 13.26
CA TYR A 376 0.39 -4.85 14.04
C TYR A 376 -0.70 -5.92 14.17
N SER A 377 -1.85 -5.75 13.52
CA SER A 377 -2.91 -6.76 13.46
C SER A 377 -3.42 -6.90 12.03
N HIS A 378 -3.48 -8.14 11.56
CA HIS A 378 -3.83 -8.44 10.18
C HIS A 378 -4.89 -9.54 10.14
N CYS A 379 -5.96 -9.28 9.41
CA CYS A 379 -7.10 -10.16 9.32
C CYS A 379 -7.46 -10.43 7.87
N LEU A 380 -8.14 -11.54 7.63
CA LEU A 380 -8.75 -11.85 6.35
C LEU A 380 -10.11 -12.50 6.58
N LEU A 381 -11.13 -11.97 5.90
CA LEU A 381 -12.47 -12.52 5.83
C LEU A 381 -12.72 -13.03 4.41
N LEU A 382 -13.15 -14.28 4.27
CA LEU A 382 -13.54 -14.92 3.01
C LEU A 382 -14.93 -15.52 3.17
N LEU A 383 -15.81 -15.26 2.20
CA LEU A 383 -17.15 -15.82 2.06
C LEU A 383 -17.27 -16.53 0.71
N VAL A 384 -17.98 -17.65 0.73
CA VAL A 384 -18.35 -18.47 -0.44
C VAL A 384 -19.88 -18.57 -0.45
N PRO A 385 -20.59 -17.57 -1.00
CA PRO A 385 -22.05 -17.48 -0.87
C PRO A 385 -22.79 -18.72 -1.36
N ASP A 386 -22.41 -19.24 -2.53
CA ASP A 386 -23.05 -20.43 -3.15
C ASP A 386 -22.94 -21.70 -2.30
N GLU A 387 -22.00 -21.73 -1.36
CA GLU A 387 -21.71 -22.88 -0.47
C GLU A 387 -22.00 -22.54 1.00
N ARG A 388 -22.59 -21.38 1.28
CA ARG A 388 -22.93 -20.89 2.63
C ARG A 388 -21.79 -21.08 3.62
N THR A 389 -20.57 -20.86 3.15
CA THR A 389 -19.33 -21.17 3.88
C THR A 389 -18.44 -19.93 3.94
N GLY A 390 -17.72 -19.74 5.02
CA GLY A 390 -16.75 -18.67 5.14
C GLY A 390 -15.72 -18.92 6.23
N PHE A 391 -14.60 -18.20 6.17
CA PHE A 391 -13.65 -18.17 7.27
C PHE A 391 -13.14 -16.77 7.53
N PHE A 392 -12.80 -16.53 8.79
CA PHE A 392 -12.08 -15.38 9.28
C PHE A 392 -10.80 -15.84 9.96
N VAL A 393 -9.71 -15.12 9.72
CA VAL A 393 -8.45 -15.29 10.46
C VAL A 393 -7.95 -13.93 10.92
N ALA A 394 -7.37 -13.89 12.11
CA ALA A 394 -6.65 -12.74 12.65
C ALA A 394 -5.27 -13.15 13.15
N TYR A 395 -4.27 -12.32 12.88
CA TYR A 395 -2.89 -12.45 13.33
C TYR A 395 -2.48 -11.17 14.06
N ASN A 396 -1.59 -11.29 15.05
CA ASN A 396 -1.16 -10.16 15.88
C ASN A 396 0.28 -9.71 15.64
N ALA A 397 0.78 -9.83 14.41
CA ALA A 397 2.08 -9.27 14.01
C ALA A 397 2.16 -8.94 12.51
N GLU A 398 3.11 -8.08 12.13
CA GLU A 398 3.36 -7.58 10.75
C GLU A 398 3.34 -8.69 9.67
N GLY A 399 3.89 -9.87 9.97
CA GLY A 399 3.91 -11.01 9.05
C GLY A 399 2.54 -11.62 8.73
N GLY A 400 1.50 -11.23 9.48
CA GLY A 400 0.14 -11.73 9.36
C GLY A 400 -0.54 -11.43 8.03
N SER A 401 -0.22 -10.30 7.39
CA SER A 401 -0.82 -9.95 6.09
C SER A 401 -0.45 -10.95 4.99
N ILE A 402 0.82 -11.37 4.96
CA ILE A 402 1.33 -12.38 4.02
C ILE A 402 0.74 -13.75 4.35
N ALA A 403 0.72 -14.11 5.65
CA ALA A 403 0.17 -15.39 6.12
C ALA A 403 -1.31 -15.54 5.76
N GLY A 404 -2.13 -14.50 5.94
CA GLY A 404 -3.56 -14.52 5.63
C GLY A 404 -3.83 -14.78 4.15
N HIS A 405 -3.15 -14.06 3.24
CA HIS A 405 -3.31 -14.28 1.79
C HIS A 405 -2.86 -15.67 1.35
N ALA A 406 -1.75 -16.17 1.91
CA ALA A 406 -1.29 -17.53 1.66
C ALA A 406 -2.30 -18.58 2.16
N LEU A 407 -2.92 -18.34 3.33
CA LEU A 407 -3.95 -19.21 3.89
C LEU A 407 -5.20 -19.22 3.00
N MET A 408 -5.67 -18.06 2.53
CA MET A 408 -6.79 -17.97 1.60
C MET A 408 -6.55 -18.76 0.31
N GLN A 409 -5.35 -18.64 -0.28
CA GLN A 409 -5.00 -19.40 -1.48
C GLN A 409 -5.00 -20.91 -1.20
N ALA A 410 -4.34 -21.35 -0.12
CA ALA A 410 -4.29 -22.75 0.26
C ALA A 410 -5.69 -23.33 0.57
N PHE A 411 -6.55 -22.53 1.20
CA PHE A 411 -7.93 -22.91 1.49
C PHE A 411 -8.74 -23.15 0.22
N ILE A 412 -8.66 -22.22 -0.73
CA ILE A 412 -9.34 -22.35 -2.03
C ILE A 412 -8.81 -23.57 -2.78
N ASP A 413 -7.50 -23.74 -2.87
CA ASP A 413 -6.90 -24.86 -3.59
C ASP A 413 -7.24 -26.22 -2.96
N LYS A 414 -7.44 -26.28 -1.64
CA LYS A 414 -7.78 -27.51 -0.92
C LYS A 414 -9.26 -27.88 -1.02
N PHE A 415 -10.15 -26.92 -0.81
CA PHE A 415 -11.58 -27.19 -0.62
C PHE A 415 -12.42 -26.87 -1.86
N PHE A 416 -11.91 -26.02 -2.74
CA PHE A 416 -12.53 -25.65 -4.01
C PHE A 416 -11.53 -25.86 -5.15
N PRO A 417 -10.97 -27.08 -5.32
CA PRO A 417 -10.01 -27.35 -6.38
C PRO A 417 -10.65 -27.10 -7.76
N PRO A 418 -9.84 -26.81 -8.80
CA PRO A 418 -10.37 -26.66 -10.14
C PRO A 418 -11.09 -27.93 -10.59
N ASP A 419 -12.31 -27.79 -11.09
CA ASP A 419 -13.05 -28.90 -11.69
C ASP A 419 -12.36 -29.29 -13.01
N GLU A 420 -11.96 -30.56 -13.16
CA GLU A 420 -11.31 -31.08 -14.37
C GLU A 420 -12.13 -30.83 -15.65
N SER A 421 -13.46 -30.75 -15.53
CA SER A 421 -14.36 -30.42 -16.64
C SER A 421 -14.38 -28.92 -16.99
N THR A 422 -14.07 -28.05 -16.03
CA THR A 422 -13.87 -26.60 -16.24
C THR A 422 -12.44 -26.25 -16.61
N MET A 423 -11.48 -27.15 -16.35
CA MET A 423 -10.17 -27.17 -17.00
C MET A 423 -10.35 -27.62 -18.45
N ILE A 424 -11.16 -26.90 -19.22
CA ILE A 424 -10.97 -26.85 -20.66
C ILE A 424 -9.55 -26.32 -20.80
N HIS A 425 -8.56 -27.18 -21.04
CA HIS A 425 -7.29 -26.75 -21.59
C HIS A 425 -7.67 -26.06 -22.90
N PRO A 426 -7.71 -24.72 -22.96
CA PRO A 426 -7.93 -24.08 -24.24
C PRO A 426 -6.78 -24.58 -25.11
N PRO A 427 -6.99 -24.79 -26.43
CA PRO A 427 -5.87 -25.07 -27.31
C PRO A 427 -4.80 -24.04 -27.00
N GLY A 428 -3.61 -24.49 -26.54
CA GLY A 428 -2.66 -23.66 -25.79
C GLY A 428 -2.61 -22.27 -26.41
N VAL A 429 -3.11 -21.27 -25.68
CA VAL A 429 -3.41 -19.95 -26.26
C VAL A 429 -2.12 -19.45 -26.89
N LYS A 430 -2.07 -19.46 -28.22
CA LYS A 430 -0.89 -19.00 -28.94
C LYS A 430 -0.93 -17.49 -28.84
N CYS A 431 -0.03 -16.93 -28.05
CA CYS A 431 0.11 -15.50 -27.97
C CYS A 431 0.52 -14.95 -29.34
N GLY A 432 -0.37 -14.21 -30.00
CA GLY A 432 -0.02 -13.35 -31.13
C GLY A 432 0.77 -12.13 -30.67
N HIS A 433 1.32 -11.37 -31.62
CA HIS A 433 1.89 -10.06 -31.28
C HIS A 433 0.77 -9.05 -31.00
N SER A 434 0.82 -8.39 -29.84
CA SER A 434 -0.21 -7.45 -29.37
C SER A 434 0.42 -6.07 -29.08
N PRO A 435 0.80 -5.30 -30.12
CA PRO A 435 1.48 -4.03 -29.93
C PRO A 435 0.54 -2.97 -29.34
N GLY A 436 1.11 -2.04 -28.59
CA GLY A 436 0.42 -0.81 -28.15
C GLY A 436 -0.05 -0.77 -26.70
N TYR A 437 0.08 -1.87 -25.95
CA TYR A 437 -0.24 -1.93 -24.52
C TYR A 437 0.97 -1.69 -23.61
N SER A 438 2.19 -1.79 -24.15
CA SER A 438 3.43 -1.55 -23.42
C SER A 438 3.50 -0.14 -22.81
N GLY A 439 3.96 -0.06 -21.57
CA GLY A 439 4.07 1.17 -20.81
C GLY A 439 4.10 0.95 -19.30
N THR A 440 4.26 2.04 -18.56
CA THR A 440 4.14 2.04 -17.09
C THR A 440 2.74 2.55 -16.73
N TYR A 441 2.08 1.84 -15.83
CA TYR A 441 0.75 2.17 -15.32
C TYR A 441 0.83 2.40 -13.81
N VAL A 442 0.12 3.42 -13.32
CA VAL A 442 0.08 3.80 -11.91
C VAL A 442 -1.31 3.54 -11.33
N SER A 443 -1.36 2.99 -10.11
CA SER A 443 -2.59 2.71 -9.39
C SER A 443 -3.42 3.98 -9.18
N THR A 444 -4.72 3.89 -9.45
CA THR A 444 -5.69 4.95 -9.14
C THR A 444 -5.82 5.16 -7.64
N ARG A 445 -5.51 4.16 -6.81
CA ARG A 445 -5.36 4.26 -5.36
C ARG A 445 -3.98 4.80 -5.00
N SER A 446 -3.78 6.09 -5.24
CA SER A 446 -2.56 6.80 -4.87
C SER A 446 -2.77 8.31 -4.72
N PRO A 447 -1.95 9.02 -3.92
CA PRO A 447 -2.04 10.48 -3.77
C PRO A 447 -1.64 11.19 -5.07
N VAL A 448 -2.42 12.15 -5.58
CA VAL A 448 -2.16 12.93 -6.82
C VAL A 448 -1.73 14.36 -6.50
N THR A 449 -2.40 15.05 -5.57
CA THR A 449 -2.35 16.52 -5.43
C THR A 449 -1.44 17.01 -4.31
N THR A 450 -1.07 16.13 -3.37
CA THR A 450 -0.19 16.44 -2.23
C THR A 450 1.25 16.02 -2.49
N TYR A 451 2.16 16.37 -1.58
CA TYR A 451 3.56 15.91 -1.61
C TYR A 451 3.70 14.39 -1.58
N GLU A 452 2.69 13.70 -1.04
CA GLU A 452 2.62 12.24 -0.92
C GLU A 452 2.59 11.55 -2.29
N LYS A 453 2.37 12.30 -3.38
CA LYS A 453 2.51 11.82 -4.75
C LYS A 453 3.85 11.11 -4.96
N VAL A 454 4.91 11.50 -4.25
CA VAL A 454 6.22 10.83 -4.29
C VAL A 454 6.15 9.33 -3.93
N PHE A 455 5.19 8.90 -3.11
CA PHE A 455 5.01 7.49 -2.75
C PHE A 455 4.55 6.62 -3.92
N ARG A 456 4.06 7.22 -5.02
CA ARG A 456 3.82 6.50 -6.28
C ARG A 456 5.07 5.86 -6.87
N LEU A 457 6.27 6.30 -6.47
CA LEU A 457 7.52 5.70 -6.90
C LEU A 457 7.75 4.30 -6.31
N SER A 458 7.04 3.94 -5.24
CA SER A 458 7.19 2.63 -4.59
C SER A 458 6.61 1.52 -5.46
N ARG A 459 7.49 0.68 -6.03
CA ARG A 459 7.11 -0.55 -6.72
C ARG A 459 6.66 -1.64 -5.74
N GLU A 460 7.27 -1.69 -4.56
CA GLU A 460 6.98 -2.68 -3.52
C GLU A 460 5.55 -2.54 -2.99
N SER A 461 5.02 -1.31 -2.96
CA SER A 461 3.63 -1.02 -2.57
C SER A 461 2.60 -1.37 -3.65
N GLY A 462 3.02 -1.89 -4.82
CA GLY A 462 2.12 -2.27 -5.91
C GLY A 462 1.47 -1.08 -6.64
N HIS A 463 1.96 0.14 -6.43
CA HIS A 463 1.44 1.34 -7.10
C HIS A 463 1.82 1.42 -8.57
N LEU A 464 2.89 0.74 -9.01
CA LEU A 464 3.37 0.79 -10.38
C LEU A 464 3.39 -0.61 -11.01
N ILE A 465 2.92 -0.69 -12.24
CA ILE A 465 2.96 -1.90 -13.06
C ILE A 465 3.59 -1.56 -14.40
N ASP A 466 4.67 -2.27 -14.74
CA ASP A 466 5.24 -2.22 -16.08
C ASP A 466 4.61 -3.32 -16.93
N VAL A 467 4.00 -2.93 -18.04
CA VAL A 467 3.54 -3.83 -19.10
C VAL A 467 4.57 -3.79 -20.21
N ARG A 468 5.03 -4.95 -20.66
CA ARG A 468 6.03 -5.07 -21.74
C ARG A 468 5.58 -6.09 -22.77
N ASP A 469 6.00 -5.94 -24.00
CA ASP A 469 5.79 -6.98 -25.01
C ASP A 469 6.59 -8.24 -24.60
N SER A 470 5.94 -9.40 -24.67
CA SER A 470 6.59 -10.67 -24.39
C SER A 470 7.33 -11.17 -25.62
N PRO A 471 8.58 -11.68 -25.50
CA PRO A 471 9.33 -12.21 -26.63
C PRO A 471 8.62 -13.33 -27.40
N GLY A 472 7.75 -14.09 -26.72
CA GLY A 472 6.96 -15.17 -27.30
C GLY A 472 5.59 -14.75 -27.84
N GLY A 473 5.33 -13.45 -27.96
CA GLY A 473 4.01 -12.89 -28.22
C GLY A 473 3.24 -12.59 -26.93
N GLY A 474 2.21 -11.74 -27.05
CA GLY A 474 1.42 -11.25 -25.94
C GLY A 474 2.15 -10.18 -25.12
N ILE A 475 1.74 -10.01 -23.87
CA ILE A 475 2.31 -9.04 -22.94
C ILE A 475 2.80 -9.70 -21.65
N LEU A 476 3.77 -9.09 -21.00
CA LEU A 476 4.26 -9.43 -19.68
C LEU A 476 3.67 -8.45 -18.66
N VAL A 477 2.90 -8.97 -17.70
CA VAL A 477 2.30 -8.21 -16.60
C VAL A 477 2.62 -8.91 -15.29
N LEU A 478 3.22 -8.21 -14.32
CA LEU A 478 3.62 -8.78 -13.01
C LEU A 478 4.44 -10.09 -13.14
N GLY A 479 5.29 -10.18 -14.16
CA GLY A 479 6.12 -11.37 -14.44
C GLY A 479 5.40 -12.54 -15.10
N ARG A 480 4.12 -12.38 -15.48
CA ARG A 480 3.32 -13.40 -16.17
C ARG A 480 3.07 -13.01 -17.62
N THR A 481 3.24 -13.96 -18.53
CA THR A 481 2.88 -13.79 -19.94
C THR A 481 1.37 -13.98 -20.09
N LEU A 482 0.70 -12.97 -20.64
CA LEU A 482 -0.72 -13.00 -20.96
C LEU A 482 -0.92 -12.87 -22.47
N CYS A 483 -1.83 -13.66 -23.02
CA CYS A 483 -2.17 -13.62 -24.43
C CYS A 483 -3.46 -12.83 -24.63
N GLU A 484 -3.52 -12.03 -25.70
CA GLU A 484 -4.75 -11.33 -26.07
C GLU A 484 -5.77 -12.32 -26.63
N SER A 485 -6.96 -12.39 -26.03
CA SER A 485 -8.09 -13.21 -26.52
C SER A 485 -9.04 -12.40 -27.40
N ASP A 486 -9.31 -11.17 -26.98
CA ASP A 486 -10.12 -10.16 -27.66
C ASP A 486 -9.39 -8.82 -27.56
N PRO A 487 -9.70 -7.82 -28.41
CA PRO A 487 -9.07 -6.50 -28.32
C PRO A 487 -9.11 -5.93 -26.89
N GLY A 488 -7.95 -5.85 -26.25
CA GLY A 488 -7.77 -5.33 -24.89
C GLY A 488 -8.05 -6.33 -23.76
N VAL A 489 -8.37 -7.59 -24.06
CA VAL A 489 -8.60 -8.65 -23.06
C VAL A 489 -7.47 -9.65 -23.10
N PHE A 490 -6.88 -9.88 -21.93
CA PHE A 490 -5.71 -10.72 -21.79
C PHE A 490 -5.98 -11.87 -20.83
N VAL A 491 -5.70 -13.07 -21.30
CA VAL A 491 -5.91 -14.33 -20.58
C VAL A 491 -4.58 -14.99 -20.24
N ASN A 492 -4.56 -15.75 -19.15
CA ASN A 492 -3.43 -16.60 -18.79
C ASN A 492 -3.38 -17.88 -19.65
N ALA A 493 -2.39 -18.75 -19.39
CA ALA A 493 -2.23 -20.02 -20.10
C ALA A 493 -3.42 -21.00 -19.94
N ARG A 494 -4.30 -20.77 -18.96
CA ARG A 494 -5.54 -21.54 -18.73
C ARG A 494 -6.75 -20.92 -19.41
N GLY A 495 -6.61 -19.77 -20.09
CA GLY A 495 -7.72 -19.06 -20.72
C GLY A 495 -8.54 -18.19 -19.76
N GLU A 496 -8.10 -18.03 -18.50
CA GLU A 496 -8.77 -17.16 -17.53
C GLU A 496 -8.35 -15.70 -17.77
N THR A 497 -9.32 -14.79 -17.82
CA THR A 497 -9.04 -13.35 -17.94
C THR A 497 -8.26 -12.85 -16.72
N GLU A 498 -7.05 -12.33 -16.95
CA GLU A 498 -6.22 -11.74 -15.89
C GLU A 498 -6.05 -10.22 -16.04
N ALA A 499 -6.21 -9.67 -17.24
CA ALA A 499 -6.10 -8.24 -17.47
C ALA A 499 -7.08 -7.74 -18.54
N VAL A 500 -7.65 -6.56 -18.33
CA VAL A 500 -8.48 -5.85 -19.30
C VAL A 500 -7.99 -4.42 -19.44
N PHE A 501 -7.82 -3.95 -20.68
CA PHE A 501 -7.45 -2.58 -20.99
C PHE A 501 -8.66 -1.81 -21.53
N ARG A 502 -8.95 -0.66 -20.93
CA ARG A 502 -9.90 0.31 -21.47
C ARG A 502 -9.14 1.40 -22.21
N ARG A 503 -9.59 1.69 -23.43
CA ARG A 503 -9.01 2.72 -24.30
C ARG A 503 -9.73 4.06 -24.11
N ASP A 504 -9.00 5.15 -24.33
CA ASP A 504 -9.55 6.51 -24.38
C ASP A 504 -10.31 6.76 -25.70
N ALA A 505 -10.85 7.97 -25.86
CA ALA A 505 -11.55 8.41 -27.07
C ALA A 505 -10.68 8.39 -28.34
N TYR A 506 -9.36 8.36 -28.21
CA TYR A 506 -8.39 8.30 -29.31
C TYR A 506 -7.92 6.87 -29.60
N GLY A 507 -8.44 5.89 -28.87
CA GLY A 507 -8.08 4.49 -29.02
C GLY A 507 -6.77 4.11 -28.32
N ASN A 508 -6.18 4.95 -27.47
CA ASN A 508 -4.98 4.57 -26.70
C ASN A 508 -5.37 3.88 -25.39
N PRO A 509 -4.63 2.87 -24.91
CA PRO A 509 -4.87 2.30 -23.58
C PRO A 509 -4.73 3.36 -22.49
N ALA A 510 -5.81 3.58 -21.75
CA ALA A 510 -5.90 4.58 -20.68
C ALA A 510 -5.87 3.92 -19.30
N TYR A 511 -6.60 2.82 -19.14
CA TYR A 511 -6.66 2.04 -17.90
C TYR A 511 -6.33 0.58 -18.14
N LEU A 512 -5.64 -0.01 -17.17
CA LEU A 512 -5.44 -1.43 -16.98
C LEU A 512 -6.20 -1.86 -15.72
N PHE A 513 -7.05 -2.87 -15.87
CA PHE A 513 -7.72 -3.55 -14.77
C PHE A 513 -7.13 -4.95 -14.63
N LEU A 514 -6.90 -5.39 -13.40
CA LEU A 514 -6.31 -6.70 -13.11
C LEU A 514 -7.26 -7.56 -12.29
N SER A 515 -7.38 -8.83 -12.69
CA SER A 515 -8.12 -9.82 -11.91
C SER A 515 -7.48 -9.96 -10.53
N LYS A 516 -8.31 -10.22 -9.51
CA LYS A 516 -7.89 -10.35 -8.10
C LYS A 516 -7.28 -9.08 -7.50
N ARG A 517 -7.37 -7.94 -8.19
CA ARG A 517 -7.03 -6.60 -7.69
C ARG A 517 -8.14 -5.58 -7.99
N PRO A 518 -9.37 -5.81 -7.50
CA PRO A 518 -10.47 -4.86 -7.71
C PRO A 518 -10.27 -3.56 -6.93
N ASP A 519 -9.29 -3.48 -6.02
CA ASP A 519 -9.03 -2.33 -5.17
C ASP A 519 -8.54 -1.08 -5.91
N ALA A 520 -8.04 -1.25 -7.13
CA ALA A 520 -7.64 -0.14 -7.98
C ALA A 520 -7.68 -0.50 -9.46
N ALA A 521 -7.85 0.51 -10.30
CA ALA A 521 -7.39 0.47 -11.69
C ALA A 521 -5.96 1.00 -11.77
N TYR A 522 -5.34 0.84 -12.93
CA TYR A 522 -4.01 1.36 -13.21
C TYR A 522 -4.07 2.29 -14.43
N SER A 523 -3.90 3.59 -14.24
CA SER A 523 -3.86 4.57 -15.33
C SER A 523 -2.49 4.60 -16.00
N ARG A 524 -2.45 4.66 -17.33
CA ARG A 524 -1.20 4.76 -18.08
C ARG A 524 -0.50 6.08 -17.77
N LEU A 525 0.82 6.01 -17.52
CA LEU A 525 1.67 7.20 -17.39
C LEU A 525 2.21 7.62 -18.75
N GLU A 526 2.33 8.93 -18.95
CA GLU A 526 3.08 9.47 -20.08
C GLU A 526 4.59 9.21 -19.92
N TRP A 527 5.32 9.28 -21.03
CA TRP A 527 6.77 8.99 -21.04
C TRP A 527 7.57 9.90 -20.09
N TYR A 528 7.13 11.15 -19.91
CA TYR A 528 7.77 12.13 -19.02
C TYR A 528 7.37 11.97 -17.55
N GLU A 529 6.33 11.19 -17.27
CA GLU A 529 5.85 10.87 -15.91
C GLU A 529 6.44 9.55 -15.41
N ALA A 530 7.05 8.78 -16.31
CA ALA A 530 7.60 7.48 -15.99
C ALA A 530 8.73 7.63 -14.95
N PRO A 531 8.74 6.80 -13.88
CA PRO A 531 9.72 6.88 -12.79
C PRO A 531 11.18 6.85 -13.25
N HIS A 532 11.48 6.10 -14.31
CA HIS A 532 12.83 6.02 -14.87
C HIS A 532 13.29 7.37 -15.46
N PHE A 533 12.41 8.06 -16.19
CA PHE A 533 12.70 9.37 -16.76
C PHE A 533 12.84 10.43 -15.66
N LEU A 534 11.91 10.46 -14.71
CA LEU A 534 11.98 11.37 -13.56
C LEU A 534 13.24 11.14 -12.71
N GLY A 535 13.66 9.88 -12.56
CA GLY A 535 14.91 9.51 -11.90
C GLY A 535 16.14 10.02 -12.65
N ILE A 536 16.17 9.91 -13.99
CA ILE A 536 17.24 10.46 -14.83
C ILE A 536 17.32 11.97 -14.68
N VAL A 537 16.19 12.69 -14.75
CA VAL A 537 16.15 14.15 -14.58
C VAL A 537 16.69 14.57 -13.21
N ALA A 538 16.28 13.88 -12.14
CA ALA A 538 16.79 14.13 -10.80
C ALA A 538 18.30 13.90 -10.71
N VAL A 539 18.79 12.72 -11.09
CA VAL A 539 20.21 12.36 -10.99
C VAL A 539 21.09 13.25 -11.88
N ALA A 540 20.66 13.56 -13.09
CA ALA A 540 21.40 14.44 -13.99
C ALA A 540 21.53 15.86 -13.41
N SER A 541 20.43 16.40 -12.86
CA SER A 541 20.44 17.72 -12.23
C SER A 541 21.37 17.76 -11.01
N GLN A 542 21.29 16.74 -10.14
CA GLN A 542 22.16 16.61 -8.97
C GLN A 542 23.63 16.41 -9.36
N GLY A 543 23.91 15.69 -10.44
CA GLY A 543 25.27 15.53 -10.99
C GLY A 543 25.88 16.86 -11.44
N VAL A 544 25.11 17.71 -12.12
CA VAL A 544 25.55 19.07 -12.49
C VAL A 544 25.85 19.89 -11.25
N PHE A 545 24.96 19.93 -10.26
CA PHE A 545 25.18 20.68 -9.02
C PHE A 545 26.41 20.21 -8.26
N LEU A 546 26.60 18.89 -8.15
CA LEU A 546 27.73 18.31 -7.44
C LEU A 546 29.05 18.63 -8.14
N SER A 547 29.08 18.61 -9.49
CA SER A 547 30.27 18.94 -10.26
C SER A 547 30.79 20.36 -9.94
N VAL A 548 29.88 21.33 -9.81
CA VAL A 548 30.23 22.72 -9.44
C VAL A 548 30.80 22.79 -8.04
N LEU A 549 30.18 22.10 -7.07
CA LEU A 549 30.66 22.08 -5.69
C LEU A 549 32.01 21.38 -5.55
N LEU A 550 32.27 20.32 -6.31
CA LEU A 550 33.58 19.65 -6.34
C LEU A 550 34.66 20.54 -6.95
N CYS A 551 34.34 21.25 -8.04
CA CYS A 551 35.26 22.25 -8.61
C CYS A 551 35.56 23.38 -7.60
N TRP A 552 34.55 23.82 -6.85
CA TRP A 552 34.70 24.81 -5.77
C TRP A 552 35.58 24.29 -4.64
N ALA A 553 35.32 23.08 -4.13
CA ALA A 553 36.12 22.46 -3.09
C ALA A 553 37.59 22.27 -3.53
N GLY A 554 37.80 21.80 -4.76
CA GLY A 554 39.15 21.68 -5.33
C GLY A 554 39.88 23.03 -5.42
N ALA A 555 39.19 24.09 -5.82
CA ALA A 555 39.77 25.44 -5.89
C ALA A 555 40.15 26.01 -4.50
N ILE A 556 39.44 25.62 -3.44
CA ILE A 556 39.77 25.98 -2.05
C ILE A 556 41.04 25.27 -1.59
N LEU A 557 41.14 23.97 -1.90
CA LEU A 557 42.20 23.07 -1.45
C LEU A 557 43.53 23.25 -2.21
N LEU A 558 43.51 23.78 -3.43
CA LEU A 558 44.72 24.06 -4.20
C LEU A 558 45.48 25.31 -3.69
N PRO A 559 46.83 25.34 -3.77
CA PRO A 559 47.65 26.48 -3.33
C PRO A 559 47.32 27.78 -4.10
N ALA A 560 47.49 28.91 -3.43
CA ALA A 560 46.90 30.20 -3.83
C ALA A 560 47.40 30.77 -5.17
N GLY A 561 46.45 31.21 -6.02
CA GLY A 561 46.66 31.88 -7.32
C GLY A 561 45.35 32.43 -7.91
N TYR A 562 45.37 32.93 -9.17
CA TYR A 562 44.24 33.52 -9.95
C TYR A 562 42.90 32.77 -9.80
N VAL A 563 42.96 31.44 -9.64
CA VAL A 563 41.81 30.55 -9.40
C VAL A 563 40.99 30.93 -8.16
N LYS A 564 41.62 31.33 -7.04
CA LYS A 564 40.88 31.72 -5.82
C LYS A 564 40.09 33.02 -6.00
N ARG A 565 40.66 34.06 -6.64
CA ARG A 565 39.94 35.33 -6.88
C ARG A 565 38.73 35.17 -7.81
N ARG A 566 38.80 34.24 -8.77
CA ARG A 566 37.72 33.95 -9.71
C ARG A 566 36.57 33.19 -9.05
N VAL A 567 36.88 32.11 -8.33
CA VAL A 567 35.89 31.25 -7.68
C VAL A 567 35.12 32.00 -6.58
N PHE A 568 35.75 32.92 -5.86
CA PHE A 568 35.07 33.74 -4.84
C PHE A 568 34.40 35.01 -5.37
N SER A 569 34.13 35.12 -6.68
CA SER A 569 33.34 36.23 -7.21
C SER A 569 31.85 36.05 -6.87
N ALA A 570 31.13 37.17 -6.69
CA ALA A 570 29.71 37.15 -6.31
C ALA A 570 28.82 36.29 -7.24
N ARG A 571 29.15 36.25 -8.53
CA ARG A 571 28.45 35.40 -9.52
C ARG A 571 28.66 33.92 -9.24
N HIS A 572 29.91 33.48 -9.08
CA HIS A 572 30.20 32.07 -8.81
C HIS A 572 29.65 31.65 -7.43
N LEU A 573 29.65 32.55 -6.44
CA LEU A 573 29.05 32.29 -5.13
C LEU A 573 27.55 32.06 -5.25
N LEU A 574 26.83 32.86 -6.05
CA LEU A 574 25.41 32.64 -6.36
C LEU A 574 25.17 31.21 -6.90
N TYR A 575 25.94 30.77 -7.90
CA TYR A 575 25.81 29.43 -8.47
C TYR A 575 26.17 28.33 -7.47
N ALA A 576 27.21 28.51 -6.66
CA ALA A 576 27.55 27.56 -5.60
C ALA A 576 26.45 27.47 -4.54
N CYS A 577 25.83 28.58 -4.15
CA CYS A 577 24.68 28.59 -3.23
C CYS A 577 23.47 27.88 -3.84
N LEU A 578 23.14 28.16 -5.11
CA LEU A 578 22.06 27.47 -5.83
C LEU A 578 22.28 25.96 -5.88
N CYS A 579 23.48 25.51 -6.25
CA CYS A 579 23.85 24.09 -6.26
C CYS A 579 23.79 23.48 -4.86
N GLY A 580 24.36 24.17 -3.85
CA GLY A 580 24.40 23.72 -2.47
C GLY A 580 23.01 23.53 -1.86
N ILE A 581 22.12 24.51 -2.02
CA ILE A 581 20.74 24.43 -1.53
C ILE A 581 19.96 23.34 -2.27
N SER A 582 20.18 23.17 -3.58
CA SER A 582 19.50 22.14 -4.38
C SER A 582 19.89 20.71 -3.93
N ILE A 583 21.16 20.48 -3.66
CA ILE A 583 21.66 19.21 -3.10
C ILE A 583 21.14 19.00 -1.68
N LEU A 584 21.22 20.04 -0.84
CA LEU A 584 20.76 19.97 0.53
C LEU A 584 19.26 19.62 0.60
N PHE A 585 18.43 20.28 -0.20
CA PHE A 585 17.01 19.95 -0.30
C PHE A 585 16.79 18.50 -0.70
N PHE A 586 17.46 18.03 -1.76
CA PHE A 586 17.31 16.66 -2.24
C PHE A 586 17.65 15.62 -1.16
N LEU A 587 18.78 15.81 -0.46
CA LEU A 587 19.21 14.90 0.60
C LEU A 587 18.28 14.95 1.83
N LEU A 588 17.93 16.16 2.30
CA LEU A 588 17.07 16.32 3.47
C LEU A 588 15.65 15.81 3.21
N PHE A 589 15.10 16.04 2.02
CA PHE A 589 13.76 15.61 1.66
C PHE A 589 13.62 14.08 1.77
N PHE A 590 14.52 13.33 1.14
CA PHE A 590 14.50 11.87 1.24
C PHE A 590 14.88 11.37 2.64
N ALA A 591 15.80 12.04 3.35
CA ALA A 591 16.13 11.68 4.73
C ALA A 591 14.91 11.81 5.66
N VAL A 592 14.13 12.89 5.53
CA VAL A 592 12.90 13.11 6.31
C VAL A 592 11.84 12.06 5.98
N LEU A 593 11.63 11.75 4.70
CA LEU A 593 10.66 10.72 4.28
C LEU A 593 11.02 9.31 4.77
N GLN A 594 12.32 9.00 4.89
CA GLN A 594 12.78 7.71 5.41
C GLN A 594 12.74 7.65 6.94
N TRP A 595 12.89 8.78 7.62
CA TRP A 595 12.96 8.83 9.09
C TRP A 595 11.59 8.76 9.77
N TYR A 596 10.57 9.39 9.18
CA TYR A 596 9.26 9.53 9.80
C TYR A 596 8.19 8.77 9.02
N PRO A 597 7.52 7.77 9.63
CA PRO A 597 6.43 7.05 8.97
C PRO A 597 5.29 8.00 8.64
N ALA A 598 5.01 8.17 7.34
CA ALA A 598 4.00 9.12 6.86
C ALA A 598 2.62 8.89 7.50
N TRP A 599 2.31 7.65 7.86
CA TRP A 599 1.01 7.24 8.42
C TRP A 599 0.59 7.98 9.69
N TYR A 600 1.53 8.54 10.47
CA TYR A 600 1.25 9.29 11.71
C TYR A 600 1.03 10.79 11.51
N GLY A 601 1.25 11.30 10.29
CA GLY A 601 1.07 12.71 9.97
C GLY A 601 2.25 13.31 9.21
N VAL A 602 2.26 14.65 9.10
CA VAL A 602 3.33 15.39 8.44
C VAL A 602 4.51 15.56 9.40
N PRO A 603 5.73 15.15 9.03
CA PRO A 603 6.91 15.35 9.86
C PRO A 603 7.16 16.83 10.08
N PHE A 604 7.42 17.27 11.31
CA PHE A 604 7.68 18.70 11.63
C PHE A 604 8.78 19.33 10.76
N LEU A 605 9.80 18.54 10.37
CA LEU A 605 10.91 19.00 9.53
C LEU A 605 10.54 19.11 8.05
N LEU A 606 9.53 18.36 7.57
CA LEU A 606 9.16 18.33 6.15
C LEU A 606 8.77 19.73 5.63
N PRO A 607 7.88 20.49 6.31
CA PRO A 607 7.57 21.85 5.92
C PRO A 607 8.85 22.70 5.80
N LEU A 608 9.74 22.69 6.79
CA LEU A 608 11.00 23.45 6.74
C LEU A 608 11.88 23.10 5.54
N VAL A 609 11.96 21.81 5.18
CA VAL A 609 12.70 21.36 3.99
C VAL A 609 12.03 21.85 2.70
N LEU A 610 10.70 21.88 2.63
CA LEU A 610 9.96 22.39 1.46
C LEU A 610 10.18 23.90 1.23
N LEU A 611 10.59 24.72 2.23
CA LEU A 611 11.00 26.13 2.02
C LEU A 611 12.18 26.27 1.06
N LEU A 612 12.99 25.23 0.92
CA LEU A 612 14.16 25.28 0.05
C LEU A 612 13.73 25.34 -1.43
N VAL A 613 12.57 24.81 -1.81
CA VAL A 613 12.10 24.84 -3.21
C VAL A 613 11.82 26.26 -3.70
N PRO A 614 11.04 27.11 -2.99
CA PRO A 614 10.93 28.53 -3.31
C PRO A 614 12.28 29.27 -3.32
N ALA A 615 13.20 28.94 -2.41
CA ALA A 615 14.53 29.55 -2.40
C ALA A 615 15.33 29.20 -3.66
N ILE A 616 15.30 27.94 -4.10
CA ILE A 616 15.91 27.48 -5.37
C ILE A 616 15.28 28.23 -6.55
N LEU A 617 13.96 28.40 -6.56
CA LEU A 617 13.26 29.16 -7.62
C LEU A 617 13.75 30.61 -7.72
N VAL A 618 13.87 31.30 -6.59
CA VAL A 618 14.38 32.69 -6.55
C VAL A 618 15.83 32.74 -7.05
N LEU A 619 16.68 31.84 -6.57
CA LEU A 619 18.09 31.78 -6.97
C LEU A 619 18.25 31.43 -8.46
N ALA A 620 17.43 30.52 -9.00
CA ALA A 620 17.41 30.19 -10.42
C ALA A 620 16.97 31.38 -11.29
N GLY A 621 16.00 32.18 -10.80
CA GLY A 621 15.58 33.43 -11.44
C GLY A 621 16.73 34.45 -11.53
N ILE A 622 17.46 34.66 -10.43
CA ILE A 622 18.64 35.55 -10.41
C ILE A 622 19.76 34.98 -11.30
N ALA A 623 20.01 33.67 -11.24
CA ALA A 623 21.01 32.98 -12.08
C ALA A 623 20.72 33.15 -13.57
N THR A 624 19.45 33.12 -13.97
CA THR A 624 19.02 33.37 -15.36
C THR A 624 19.50 34.73 -15.84
N PHE A 625 19.28 35.78 -15.05
CA PHE A 625 19.74 37.14 -15.39
C PHE A 625 21.27 37.21 -15.52
N VAL A 626 22.00 36.57 -14.58
CA VAL A 626 23.47 36.51 -14.62
C VAL A 626 23.97 35.73 -15.84
N THR A 627 23.33 34.63 -16.21
CA THR A 627 23.63 33.84 -17.43
C THR A 627 23.46 34.71 -18.68
N LEU A 628 22.33 35.42 -18.79
CA LEU A 628 22.07 36.31 -19.93
C LEU A 628 23.10 37.46 -20.01
N GLN A 629 23.51 38.02 -18.88
CA GLN A 629 24.58 39.02 -18.86
C GLN A 629 25.93 38.43 -19.29
N ALA A 630 26.27 37.22 -18.85
CA ALA A 630 27.53 36.55 -19.20
C ALA A 630 27.66 36.35 -20.73
N TRP A 631 26.55 36.06 -21.42
CA TRP A 631 26.53 35.97 -22.89
C TRP A 631 26.62 37.33 -23.60
N ARG A 632 26.15 38.42 -22.99
CA ARG A 632 26.20 39.78 -23.55
C ARG A 632 27.52 40.51 -23.28
N ARG A 633 28.24 40.17 -22.22
CA ARG A 633 29.45 40.88 -21.79
C ARG A 633 30.67 40.53 -22.65
N LYS A 634 31.37 41.55 -23.15
CA LYS A 634 32.68 41.38 -23.79
C LYS A 634 33.73 41.04 -22.73
N GLY A 635 34.50 39.97 -22.94
CA GLY A 635 35.56 39.51 -22.02
C GLY A 635 35.16 38.37 -21.07
N GLU A 636 33.91 37.88 -21.11
CA GLU A 636 33.51 36.69 -20.35
C GLU A 636 34.08 35.41 -20.99
N GLU A 637 34.72 34.55 -20.19
CA GLU A 637 35.28 33.28 -20.68
C GLU A 637 34.17 32.32 -21.16
N MET A 638 34.45 31.58 -22.24
CA MET A 638 33.50 30.62 -22.81
C MET A 638 33.08 29.53 -21.80
N ARG A 639 34.03 29.11 -20.96
CA ARG A 639 33.77 28.14 -19.88
C ARG A 639 32.68 28.65 -18.92
N ASP A 640 32.77 29.89 -18.45
CA ASP A 640 31.83 30.44 -17.48
C ASP A 640 30.44 30.58 -18.11
N ARG A 641 30.37 30.95 -19.39
CA ARG A 641 29.11 30.97 -20.14
C ARG A 641 28.44 29.60 -20.19
N ILE A 642 29.22 28.56 -20.47
CA ILE A 642 28.72 27.17 -20.53
C ILE A 642 28.30 26.71 -19.13
N GLU A 643 29.14 26.90 -18.11
CA GLU A 643 28.86 26.51 -16.73
C GLU A 643 27.56 27.16 -16.23
N PHE A 644 27.44 28.49 -16.35
CA PHE A 644 26.23 29.22 -15.95
C PHE A 644 24.98 28.76 -16.69
N THR A 645 25.10 28.47 -18.00
CA THR A 645 23.99 27.94 -18.80
C THR A 645 23.57 26.56 -18.32
N LEU A 646 24.52 25.64 -18.11
CA LEU A 646 24.25 24.28 -17.66
C LEU A 646 23.63 24.24 -16.27
N VAL A 647 24.14 25.02 -15.32
CA VAL A 647 23.59 25.08 -13.95
C VAL A 647 22.20 25.70 -13.94
N THR A 648 21.98 26.78 -14.70
CA THR A 648 20.66 27.40 -14.81
C THR A 648 19.65 26.44 -15.43
N ALA A 649 20.03 25.73 -16.51
CA ALA A 649 19.19 24.71 -17.13
C ALA A 649 18.87 23.55 -16.17
N ALA A 650 19.89 23.03 -15.46
CA ALA A 650 19.71 21.99 -14.44
C ALA A 650 18.79 22.45 -13.30
N ALA A 651 18.87 23.70 -12.88
CA ALA A 651 17.98 24.27 -11.86
C ALA A 651 16.51 24.28 -12.31
N PHE A 652 16.22 24.66 -13.55
CA PHE A 652 14.84 24.62 -14.06
C PHE A 652 14.33 23.19 -14.29
N LEU A 653 15.18 22.26 -14.75
CA LEU A 653 14.83 20.84 -14.84
C LEU A 653 14.52 20.27 -13.45
N PHE A 654 15.30 20.64 -12.44
CA PHE A 654 15.08 20.23 -11.06
C PHE A 654 13.81 20.85 -10.45
N LEU A 655 13.53 22.13 -10.73
CA LEU A 655 12.30 22.79 -10.30
C LEU A 655 11.07 22.21 -10.99
N TRP A 656 11.16 21.87 -12.27
CA TRP A 656 10.11 21.11 -12.98
C TRP A 656 9.88 19.74 -12.33
N TRP A 657 10.95 19.01 -12.03
CA TRP A 657 10.87 17.73 -11.33
C TRP A 657 10.21 17.88 -9.95
N ALA A 658 10.60 18.89 -9.16
CA ALA A 658 9.99 19.16 -7.86
C ALA A 658 8.51 19.54 -7.99
N SER A 659 8.16 20.33 -9.02
CA SER A 659 6.78 20.71 -9.31
C SER A 659 5.91 19.51 -9.71
N TYR A 660 6.45 18.55 -10.47
CA TYR A 660 5.72 17.34 -10.83
C TYR A 660 5.28 16.55 -9.58
N TRP A 661 6.09 16.58 -8.52
CA TRP A 661 5.82 15.92 -7.24
C TRP A 661 5.05 16.79 -6.22
N ASN A 662 4.50 17.93 -6.64
CA ASN A 662 3.78 18.89 -5.78
C ASN A 662 4.59 19.40 -4.57
N LEU A 663 5.91 19.47 -4.69
CA LEU A 663 6.78 19.95 -3.62
C LEU A 663 6.74 21.48 -3.44
N PRO A 664 6.46 22.30 -4.48
CA PRO A 664 6.09 23.69 -4.29
C PRO A 664 4.62 23.79 -3.84
N GLY A 665 4.35 24.44 -2.71
CA GLY A 665 2.97 24.86 -2.37
C GLY A 665 2.41 24.38 -1.03
N TRP A 666 3.12 23.52 -0.29
CA TRP A 666 2.73 23.15 1.09
C TRP A 666 1.33 22.53 1.20
N ASN A 667 0.89 21.85 0.15
CA ASN A 667 -0.35 21.11 0.15
C ASN A 667 -0.12 19.80 0.92
N PHE A 668 -0.43 19.85 2.22
CA PHE A 668 -0.47 18.70 3.11
C PHE A 668 -1.84 18.04 3.05
#